data_AF-A0A838LIV8-F1
#
_entry.id   AF-A0A838LIV8-F1
#
_cell.length_a   1.000
_cell.length_b   1.000
_cell.length_c   1.000
_cell.angle_alpha   90.00
_cell.angle_beta   90.00
_cell.angle_gamma   90.00
#
_symmetry.space_group_name_H-M   'P 1'
#
loop_
_entity.id
_entity.type
_entity.pdbx_description
1 polymer ?
#
loop_
_entity_poly.entity_id
_entity_poly.type
_entity_poly.pdbx_seq_one_letter_code
_entity_poly.pdbx_strand_id
1 'polypeptide(L)'
;MTGEAGCGCGTGTTCGCDDTAQAGRLPGDPAAYAHRAILERMLDHVAHAEVGGHRPLLGWTTRALDDPGIALLSAQAGAAHVIAWNLHRQHADTTLTRGDDAEALQLLTRLLGHRRRPALAATTMLSFAVSEIEGAPTRATIPAGTKVSTIPAPGEKPQVFETDADLDARRAWNSLSPVRAPQPQTVAVTTTALVVTGVGHAVRTGDHLLAWQGQSGSQTTWVLFRVAAVTTDDDAQVPTSTVTVSGGRTCAADSYVTSGATQGTVILLADRAMPFGATAPDISFMPESVRIAKGDSATAAATAWKDFTVFKGTKLDLDTVHAAAAAGRVALLDGSNSVLTRITAAVDTARSDFGLSARCTRLSLAQTSAGSVDPSASPLKEMDSEVRTLSIYLETGRLALVVPLADPELPVTGAAPAQHPALPATAQADRLYVLGTHELPPGRRVILSGVDTTTGAVATEPAAVAKATAATAGGVTATLLQLESTLQHRFRASTLSVLANCTVASQAESAPPIPGASGAEPGAEILGSGDPGVGLPRYPLRRPQLAYLPAAGPTGFAPAIQVRVDGRAFDLVATLPGDNPTSRDFRVLARGDDGAEVQFGGRLPSGIGNVTARYRTGGGAAGNLDAGRLVQSLTPVTGVSSVTNPVPAEGGSDAETDSEMRETAPRAIRTLGRAVALSDFAAFAEGYRGVGRADVAELRLHRARTIVVTIATTTFAAPAAGSDLITGLSDAILAAAPPGTKVLVAGFVDLVMSVGVAFAHDPAHRRPDVEDRVRAALLARFGAAARPFARAVHRSEVLACVQDVEGVVAARLVSFSAIGVVEDAQGRLPCPGPEASSTGFVPARRLSLAAAGILPFQELTP
;
A
#
# COMPACT_ATOMS: atom_id res chain seq x y z
N MET A 1 19.29 -0.08 -54.83
CA MET A 1 19.38 -0.56 -56.23
C MET A 1 18.37 -1.68 -56.35
N THR A 2 17.31 -1.65 -57.14
CA THR A 2 16.83 -0.82 -58.26
C THR A 2 15.29 -0.82 -58.16
N GLY A 3 14.63 0.30 -58.46
CA GLY A 3 13.17 0.37 -58.50
C GLY A 3 12.60 -0.10 -59.83
N GLU A 4 11.29 -0.26 -59.89
CA GLU A 4 10.47 0.20 -61.03
C GLU A 4 8.99 0.22 -60.65
N ALA A 5 8.35 1.34 -61.00
CA ALA A 5 6.92 1.56 -60.95
C ALA A 5 6.25 0.93 -62.17
N GLY A 6 5.01 0.49 -62.02
CA GLY A 6 4.16 0.05 -63.12
C GLY A 6 2.72 0.49 -62.90
N CYS A 7 2.39 1.69 -63.39
CA CYS A 7 1.02 2.09 -63.67
C CYS A 7 0.51 1.29 -64.88
N GLY A 8 -0.76 0.86 -64.85
CA GLY A 8 -1.40 0.17 -65.97
C GLY A 8 -2.91 0.35 -65.95
N CYS A 9 -3.38 1.53 -66.34
CA CYS A 9 -4.74 1.68 -66.84
C CYS A 9 -4.83 1.00 -68.22
N GLY A 10 -5.78 0.08 -68.36
CA GLY A 10 -6.06 -0.64 -69.61
C GLY A 10 -7.55 -0.59 -69.91
N THR A 11 -7.90 0.20 -70.91
CA THR A 11 -9.21 0.33 -71.54
C THR A 11 -9.69 -1.00 -72.15
N GLY A 12 -10.90 -1.40 -71.81
CA GLY A 12 -11.61 -2.52 -72.43
C GLY A 12 -13.07 -2.56 -72.00
N THR A 13 -13.95 -2.01 -72.83
CA THR A 13 -15.41 -2.08 -72.73
C THR A 13 -15.87 -3.54 -72.82
N THR A 14 -16.10 -4.17 -71.65
CA THR A 14 -16.95 -5.33 -71.33
C THR A 14 -16.30 -6.14 -70.21
N CYS A 15 -16.48 -5.72 -68.96
CA CYS A 15 -16.33 -6.62 -67.83
C CYS A 15 -17.38 -6.21 -66.79
N GLY A 16 -18.30 -7.13 -66.48
CA GLY A 16 -19.31 -6.95 -65.44
C GLY A 16 -18.64 -7.03 -64.08
N CYS A 17 -18.19 -5.88 -63.57
CA CYS A 17 -17.64 -5.72 -62.23
C CYS A 17 -18.33 -4.60 -61.44
N ASP A 18 -19.66 -4.48 -61.57
CA ASP A 18 -20.47 -3.63 -60.69
C ASP A 18 -21.07 -4.38 -59.46
N ASP A 19 -20.95 -5.70 -59.38
CA ASP A 19 -21.52 -6.47 -58.25
C ASP A 19 -20.65 -6.49 -56.99
N THR A 20 -19.39 -6.07 -57.05
CA THR A 20 -18.53 -5.99 -55.85
C THR A 20 -18.62 -4.67 -55.09
N ALA A 21 -19.30 -3.65 -55.65
CA ALA A 21 -19.57 -2.39 -54.94
C ALA A 21 -20.82 -2.43 -54.04
N GLN A 22 -21.63 -3.50 -54.11
CA GLN A 22 -22.78 -3.71 -53.23
C GLN A 22 -22.42 -4.40 -51.90
N ALA A 23 -21.27 -5.07 -51.81
CA ALA A 23 -20.75 -5.68 -50.58
C ALA A 23 -20.20 -4.60 -49.63
N GLY A 24 -21.09 -3.78 -49.07
CA GLY A 24 -20.74 -2.72 -48.14
C GLY A 24 -21.77 -1.60 -48.00
N ARG A 25 -22.78 -1.53 -48.87
CA ARG A 25 -23.88 -0.58 -48.69
C ARG A 25 -24.88 -1.14 -47.69
N LEU A 26 -25.02 -0.43 -46.57
CA LEU A 26 -26.00 -0.74 -45.54
C LEU A 26 -27.41 -0.73 -46.16
N PRO A 27 -28.31 -1.65 -45.76
CA PRO A 27 -29.71 -1.55 -46.12
C PRO A 27 -30.24 -0.15 -45.80
N GLY A 28 -30.78 0.53 -46.82
CA GLY A 28 -31.42 1.83 -46.67
C GLY A 28 -30.54 3.01 -46.25
N ASP A 29 -29.22 2.97 -46.49
CA ASP A 29 -28.27 4.07 -46.18
C ASP A 29 -28.87 5.48 -46.40
N PRO A 30 -29.01 6.31 -45.34
CA PRO A 30 -29.67 7.62 -45.41
C PRO A 30 -29.08 8.56 -46.46
N ALA A 31 -27.77 8.47 -46.72
CA ALA A 31 -27.11 9.31 -47.72
C ALA A 31 -27.43 8.84 -49.15
N ALA A 32 -27.36 7.52 -49.39
CA ALA A 32 -27.61 6.94 -50.71
C ALA A 32 -29.10 6.89 -51.09
N TYR A 33 -30.00 6.85 -50.10
CA TYR A 33 -31.45 6.74 -50.28
C TYR A 33 -32.22 8.01 -49.84
N ALA A 34 -31.53 9.16 -49.81
CA ALA A 34 -32.20 10.45 -49.68
C ALA A 34 -33.22 10.66 -50.83
N HIS A 35 -34.35 11.30 -50.56
CA HIS A 35 -35.41 11.59 -51.55
C HIS A 35 -34.83 12.12 -52.87
N ARG A 36 -33.96 13.14 -52.76
CA ARG A 36 -33.30 13.77 -53.91
C ARG A 36 -32.43 12.80 -54.70
N ALA A 37 -31.62 11.99 -54.03
CA ALA A 37 -30.74 11.02 -54.67
C ALA A 37 -31.52 9.88 -55.38
N ILE A 38 -32.70 9.51 -54.86
CA ILE A 38 -33.60 8.56 -55.52
C ILE A 38 -34.25 9.21 -56.74
N LEU A 39 -34.77 10.43 -56.59
CA LEU A 39 -35.40 11.17 -57.67
C LEU A 39 -34.43 11.43 -58.83
N GLU A 40 -33.20 11.84 -58.54
CA GLU A 40 -32.15 12.07 -59.56
C GLU A 40 -31.86 10.78 -60.34
N ARG A 41 -31.73 9.63 -59.67
CA ARG A 41 -31.56 8.33 -60.34
C ARG A 41 -32.77 7.92 -61.18
N MET A 42 -34.00 8.19 -60.71
CA MET A 42 -35.20 7.93 -61.49
C MET A 42 -35.27 8.80 -62.74
N LEU A 43 -34.93 10.08 -62.63
CA LEU A 43 -34.87 11.01 -63.77
C LEU A 43 -33.78 10.64 -64.76
N ASP A 44 -32.62 10.20 -64.27
CA ASP A 44 -31.53 9.70 -65.11
C ASP A 44 -31.93 8.41 -65.84
N HIS A 45 -32.59 7.48 -65.14
CA HIS A 45 -33.11 6.26 -65.75
C HIS A 45 -34.15 6.57 -66.83
N VAL A 46 -35.04 7.54 -66.59
CA VAL A 46 -36.03 8.02 -67.58
C VAL A 46 -35.33 8.59 -68.83
N ALA A 47 -34.24 9.34 -68.66
CA ALA A 47 -33.49 9.91 -69.78
C ALA A 47 -32.81 8.83 -70.66
N HIS A 48 -32.51 7.67 -70.08
CA HIS A 48 -31.82 6.55 -70.74
C HIS A 48 -32.73 5.36 -71.05
N ALA A 49 -34.03 5.44 -70.75
CA ALA A 49 -34.97 4.34 -70.91
C ALA A 49 -35.17 3.96 -72.39
N GLU A 50 -34.89 2.71 -72.72
CA GLU A 50 -35.01 2.15 -74.07
C GLU A 50 -35.88 0.89 -74.02
N VAL A 51 -36.91 0.84 -74.87
CA VAL A 51 -37.84 -0.28 -74.97
C VAL A 51 -37.90 -0.70 -76.44
N GLY A 52 -37.46 -1.93 -76.74
CA GLY A 52 -37.49 -2.48 -78.10
C GLY A 52 -36.69 -1.66 -79.12
N GLY A 53 -35.53 -1.12 -78.74
CA GLY A 53 -34.67 -0.30 -79.62
C GLY A 53 -35.12 1.15 -79.78
N HIS A 54 -36.18 1.58 -79.09
CA HIS A 54 -36.73 2.92 -79.17
C HIS A 54 -36.67 3.60 -77.80
N ARG A 55 -36.47 4.93 -77.79
CA ARG A 55 -36.51 5.76 -76.57
C ARG A 55 -37.82 6.55 -76.52
N PRO A 56 -38.93 5.94 -76.04
CA PRO A 56 -40.26 6.57 -76.09
C PRO A 56 -40.35 7.84 -75.24
N LEU A 57 -39.50 7.99 -74.22
CA LEU A 57 -39.49 9.12 -73.30
C LEU A 57 -38.52 10.25 -73.72
N LEU A 58 -37.87 10.14 -74.89
CA LEU A 58 -36.89 11.13 -75.36
C LEU A 58 -37.50 12.53 -75.59
N GLY A 59 -38.81 12.60 -75.86
CA GLY A 59 -39.54 13.86 -75.98
C GLY A 59 -39.94 14.51 -74.64
N TRP A 60 -39.75 13.83 -73.51
CA TRP A 60 -40.13 14.35 -72.18
C TRP A 60 -38.99 15.15 -71.56
N THR A 61 -38.91 16.43 -71.94
CA THR A 61 -37.79 17.34 -71.61
C THR A 61 -38.02 18.23 -70.39
N THR A 62 -39.26 18.37 -69.92
CA THR A 62 -39.56 19.17 -68.73
C THR A 62 -38.98 18.52 -67.46
N ARG A 63 -38.47 19.35 -66.55
CA ARG A 63 -38.00 18.97 -65.21
C ARG A 63 -38.65 19.83 -64.12
N ALA A 64 -39.73 20.52 -64.48
CA ALA A 64 -40.46 21.38 -63.57
C ALA A 64 -41.30 20.54 -62.60
N LEU A 65 -41.41 21.00 -61.34
CA LEU A 65 -42.07 20.26 -60.26
C LEU A 65 -43.61 20.24 -60.39
N ASP A 66 -44.18 21.07 -61.26
CA ASP A 66 -45.59 21.16 -61.61
C ASP A 66 -46.00 20.18 -62.73
N ASP A 67 -45.04 19.50 -63.37
CA ASP A 67 -45.33 18.40 -64.30
C ASP A 67 -45.86 17.16 -63.55
N PRO A 68 -47.00 16.58 -63.97
CA PRO A 68 -47.60 15.46 -63.25
C PRO A 68 -46.74 14.19 -63.28
N GLY A 69 -45.91 13.98 -64.30
CA GLY A 69 -44.99 12.85 -64.36
C GLY A 69 -43.81 13.02 -63.41
N ILE A 70 -43.25 14.24 -63.30
CA ILE A 70 -42.20 14.56 -62.32
C ILE A 70 -42.77 14.49 -60.88
N ALA A 71 -44.00 14.95 -60.67
CA ALA A 71 -44.70 14.84 -59.39
C ALA A 71 -44.90 13.36 -58.98
N LEU A 72 -45.26 12.47 -59.91
CA LEU A 72 -45.38 11.04 -59.66
C LEU A 72 -44.04 10.39 -59.30
N LEU A 73 -42.97 10.72 -60.03
CA LEU A 73 -41.62 10.25 -59.71
C LEU A 73 -41.15 10.77 -58.34
N SER A 74 -41.45 12.02 -58.01
CA SER A 74 -41.14 12.61 -56.71
C SER A 74 -41.91 11.93 -55.58
N ALA A 75 -43.19 11.60 -55.78
CA ALA A 75 -44.00 10.87 -54.83
C ALA A 75 -43.46 9.44 -54.61
N GLN A 76 -43.10 8.74 -55.69
CA GLN A 76 -42.48 7.42 -55.61
C GLN A 76 -41.11 7.45 -54.93
N ALA A 77 -40.29 8.48 -55.20
CA ALA A 77 -39.02 8.71 -54.52
C ALA A 77 -39.23 9.00 -53.02
N GLY A 78 -40.30 9.71 -52.66
CA GLY A 78 -40.71 9.92 -51.27
C GLY A 78 -41.09 8.62 -50.55
N ALA A 79 -41.92 7.79 -51.18
CA ALA A 79 -42.28 6.48 -50.63
C ALA A 79 -41.03 5.59 -50.45
N ALA A 80 -40.15 5.54 -51.45
CA ALA A 80 -38.91 4.78 -51.38
C ALA A 80 -37.95 5.31 -50.30
N HIS A 81 -37.88 6.62 -50.09
CA HIS A 81 -37.09 7.24 -49.01
C HIS A 81 -37.58 6.79 -47.63
N VAL A 82 -38.90 6.82 -47.38
CA VAL A 82 -39.47 6.38 -46.10
C VAL A 82 -39.21 4.89 -45.86
N ILE A 83 -39.35 4.04 -46.90
CA ILE A 83 -39.05 2.62 -46.78
C ILE A 83 -37.57 2.39 -46.48
N ALA A 84 -36.67 3.08 -47.19
CA ALA A 84 -35.23 2.99 -46.96
C ALA A 84 -34.85 3.41 -45.54
N TRP A 85 -35.40 4.51 -45.04
CA TRP A 85 -35.18 4.96 -43.66
C TRP A 85 -35.62 3.90 -42.62
N ASN A 86 -36.80 3.30 -42.80
CA ASN A 86 -37.28 2.25 -41.89
C ASN A 86 -36.43 0.98 -41.96
N LEU A 87 -36.01 0.56 -43.15
CA LEU A 87 -35.09 -0.58 -43.33
C LEU A 87 -33.74 -0.33 -42.66
N HIS A 88 -33.21 0.89 -42.78
CA HIS A 88 -31.99 1.29 -42.12
C HIS A 88 -32.12 1.23 -40.60
N ARG A 89 -33.21 1.78 -40.05
CA ARG A 89 -33.49 1.74 -38.62
C ARG A 89 -33.66 0.32 -38.10
N GLN A 90 -34.43 -0.53 -38.79
CA GLN A 90 -34.56 -1.95 -38.44
C GLN A 90 -33.22 -2.68 -38.48
N HIS A 91 -32.38 -2.41 -39.48
CA HIS A 91 -31.04 -2.98 -39.56
C HIS A 91 -30.14 -2.51 -38.40
N ALA A 92 -30.20 -1.21 -38.05
CA ALA A 92 -29.47 -0.67 -36.92
C ALA A 92 -29.93 -1.32 -35.60
N ASP A 93 -31.23 -1.37 -35.33
CA ASP A 93 -31.81 -1.91 -34.10
C ASP A 93 -31.57 -3.43 -33.94
N THR A 94 -31.41 -4.16 -35.05
CA THR A 94 -31.07 -5.60 -35.04
C THR A 94 -29.56 -5.88 -35.00
N THR A 95 -28.72 -4.84 -35.04
CA THR A 95 -27.26 -4.97 -35.03
C THR A 95 -26.68 -4.41 -33.73
N LEU A 96 -25.99 -5.26 -32.96
CA LEU A 96 -25.41 -4.90 -31.66
C LEU A 96 -24.59 -3.60 -31.69
N THR A 97 -23.79 -3.37 -32.74
CA THR A 97 -22.86 -2.23 -32.81
C THR A 97 -23.52 -0.91 -33.19
N ARG A 98 -24.77 -0.91 -33.66
CA ARG A 98 -25.41 0.26 -34.28
C ARG A 98 -26.76 0.63 -33.68
N GLY A 99 -27.45 -0.27 -33.00
CA GLY A 99 -28.75 0.01 -32.40
C GLY A 99 -28.63 0.97 -31.22
N ASP A 100 -29.40 2.05 -31.22
CA ASP A 100 -29.50 3.01 -30.13
C ASP A 100 -30.60 2.65 -29.11
N ASP A 101 -31.48 1.71 -29.47
CA ASP A 101 -32.53 1.21 -28.59
C ASP A 101 -31.95 0.25 -27.52
N ALA A 102 -32.00 0.70 -26.26
CA ALA A 102 -31.52 -0.04 -25.10
C ALA A 102 -32.30 -1.34 -24.88
N GLU A 103 -33.60 -1.39 -25.18
CA GLU A 103 -34.41 -2.60 -24.99
C GLU A 103 -34.06 -3.65 -26.05
N ALA A 104 -33.94 -3.23 -27.31
CA ALA A 104 -33.49 -4.09 -28.40
C ALA A 104 -32.10 -4.67 -28.11
N LEU A 105 -31.17 -3.82 -27.64
CA LEU A 105 -29.82 -4.26 -27.28
C LEU A 105 -29.86 -5.31 -26.15
N GLN A 106 -30.66 -5.11 -25.10
CA GLN A 106 -30.81 -6.10 -24.03
C GLN A 106 -31.40 -7.42 -24.52
N LEU A 107 -32.37 -7.39 -25.43
CA LEU A 107 -32.95 -8.60 -26.01
C LEU A 107 -31.93 -9.35 -26.87
N LEU A 108 -31.17 -8.64 -27.70
CA LEU A 108 -30.10 -9.22 -28.52
C LEU A 108 -29.01 -9.86 -27.67
N THR A 109 -28.53 -9.17 -26.63
CA THR A 109 -27.48 -9.71 -25.76
C THR A 109 -27.98 -10.89 -24.92
N ARG A 110 -29.26 -10.91 -24.53
CA ARG A 110 -29.89 -12.07 -23.89
C ARG A 110 -29.91 -13.31 -24.79
N LEU A 111 -30.10 -13.17 -26.10
CA LEU A 111 -30.00 -14.29 -27.05
C LEU A 111 -28.59 -14.91 -27.05
N LEU A 112 -27.57 -14.09 -26.77
CA LEU A 112 -26.18 -14.51 -26.64
C LEU A 112 -25.86 -15.12 -25.27
N GLY A 113 -26.82 -15.13 -24.34
CA GLY A 113 -26.60 -15.53 -22.95
C GLY A 113 -25.89 -14.48 -22.10
N HIS A 114 -25.60 -13.29 -22.65
CA HIS A 114 -25.04 -12.16 -21.89
C HIS A 114 -26.16 -11.39 -21.20
N ARG A 115 -25.89 -10.95 -19.97
CA ARG A 115 -26.78 -10.07 -19.23
C ARG A 115 -25.96 -8.89 -18.73
N ARG A 116 -26.59 -7.72 -18.72
CA ARG A 116 -26.02 -6.50 -18.16
C ARG A 116 -25.43 -6.80 -16.78
N ARG A 117 -24.14 -6.54 -16.59
CA ARG A 117 -23.51 -6.68 -15.28
C ARG A 117 -24.21 -5.73 -14.29
N PRO A 118 -24.69 -6.21 -13.13
CA PRO A 118 -25.35 -5.36 -12.15
C PRO A 118 -24.35 -4.44 -11.46
N ALA A 119 -24.87 -3.47 -10.69
CA ALA A 119 -24.03 -2.70 -9.77
C ALA A 119 -23.44 -3.65 -8.70
N LEU A 120 -22.13 -3.55 -8.49
CA LEU A 120 -21.38 -4.35 -7.52
C LEU A 120 -21.13 -3.51 -6.28
N ALA A 121 -21.23 -4.13 -5.11
CA ALA A 121 -20.92 -3.46 -3.85
C ALA A 121 -19.41 -3.36 -3.62
N ALA A 122 -18.97 -2.19 -3.16
CA ALA A 122 -17.63 -2.05 -2.62
C ALA A 122 -17.49 -2.84 -1.32
N THR A 123 -16.30 -3.37 -1.07
CA THR A 123 -15.97 -4.11 0.14
C THR A 123 -14.72 -3.54 0.80
N THR A 124 -14.69 -3.58 2.11
CA THR A 124 -13.53 -3.16 2.90
C THR A 124 -13.46 -3.95 4.19
N MET A 125 -12.40 -3.73 4.96
CA MET A 125 -12.25 -4.27 6.29
C MET A 125 -12.36 -3.16 7.33
N LEU A 126 -13.33 -3.32 8.23
CA LEU A 126 -13.54 -2.43 9.37
C LEU A 126 -12.69 -2.89 10.55
N SER A 127 -12.08 -1.96 11.26
CA SER A 127 -11.42 -2.15 12.54
C SER A 127 -12.24 -1.49 13.65
N PHE A 128 -12.54 -2.25 14.69
CA PHE A 128 -13.30 -1.78 15.85
C PHE A 128 -12.39 -1.64 17.07
N ALA A 129 -12.44 -0.49 17.75
CA ALA A 129 -11.76 -0.30 19.02
C ALA A 129 -12.73 -0.62 20.17
N VAL A 130 -12.35 -1.57 21.02
CA VAL A 130 -13.05 -1.84 22.28
C VAL A 130 -12.61 -0.79 23.31
N SER A 131 -13.57 -0.22 24.03
CA SER A 131 -13.33 0.87 24.98
C SER A 131 -12.25 0.51 26.01
N GLU A 132 -11.32 1.42 26.24
CA GLU A 132 -10.22 1.30 27.21
C GLU A 132 -10.55 1.94 28.57
N ILE A 133 -11.75 2.51 28.71
CA ILE A 133 -12.21 3.14 29.94
C ILE A 133 -12.21 2.11 31.08
N GLU A 134 -11.79 2.55 32.27
CA GLU A 134 -11.79 1.74 33.47
C GLU A 134 -13.24 1.34 33.83
N GLY A 135 -13.48 0.04 34.00
CA GLY A 135 -14.82 -0.53 34.24
C GLY A 135 -15.62 -0.90 32.98
N ALA A 136 -15.18 -0.53 31.77
CA ALA A 136 -15.80 -0.99 30.53
C ALA A 136 -15.49 -2.48 30.23
N PRO A 137 -16.37 -3.21 29.52
CA PRO A 137 -16.14 -4.62 29.21
C PRO A 137 -14.88 -4.80 28.35
N THR A 138 -14.11 -5.86 28.63
CA THR A 138 -12.87 -6.19 27.90
C THR A 138 -13.13 -6.98 26.61
N ARG A 139 -14.38 -7.39 26.38
CA ARG A 139 -14.85 -8.10 25.19
C ARG A 139 -16.17 -7.49 24.72
N ALA A 140 -16.38 -7.45 23.41
CA ALA A 140 -17.61 -6.99 22.78
C ALA A 140 -17.95 -7.89 21.58
N THR A 141 -19.21 -8.27 21.44
CA THR A 141 -19.69 -9.03 20.28
C THR A 141 -20.36 -8.07 19.31
N ILE A 142 -19.78 -7.92 18.13
CA ILE A 142 -20.33 -7.10 17.04
C ILE A 142 -21.08 -8.05 16.11
N PRO A 143 -22.42 -7.98 16.04
CA PRO A 143 -23.19 -8.88 15.18
C PRO A 143 -22.97 -8.54 13.69
N ALA A 144 -23.14 -9.54 12.83
CA ALA A 144 -23.40 -9.33 11.41
C ALA A 144 -24.63 -8.43 11.25
N GLY A 145 -24.59 -7.52 10.28
CA GLY A 145 -25.63 -6.50 10.12
C GLY A 145 -25.35 -5.19 10.86
N THR A 146 -24.20 -5.03 11.52
CA THR A 146 -23.81 -3.76 12.16
C THR A 146 -23.51 -2.72 11.09
N LYS A 147 -24.19 -1.58 11.13
CA LYS A 147 -24.10 -0.53 10.11
C LYS A 147 -23.12 0.57 10.50
N VAL A 148 -22.27 0.97 9.56
CA VAL A 148 -21.26 2.04 9.69
C VAL A 148 -21.37 2.95 8.48
N SER A 149 -21.27 4.27 8.67
CA SER A 149 -21.37 5.26 7.60
C SER A 149 -20.18 6.20 7.52
N THR A 150 -20.03 6.81 6.34
CA THR A 150 -19.14 7.96 6.16
C THR A 150 -19.73 9.23 6.77
N ILE A 151 -18.86 10.17 7.11
CA ILE A 151 -19.25 11.57 7.30
C ILE A 151 -19.18 12.23 5.91
N PRO A 152 -20.32 12.63 5.32
CA PRO A 152 -20.33 13.19 3.96
C PRO A 152 -19.67 14.57 3.91
N ALA A 153 -18.93 14.84 2.84
CA ALA A 153 -18.51 16.21 2.51
C ALA A 153 -19.72 17.03 1.97
N PRO A 154 -19.64 18.38 1.90
CA PRO A 154 -20.72 19.20 1.34
C PRO A 154 -21.10 18.74 -0.07
N GLY A 155 -22.35 18.30 -0.27
CA GLY A 155 -22.87 17.80 -1.55
C GLY A 155 -22.72 16.29 -1.77
N GLU A 156 -22.09 15.55 -0.85
CA GLU A 156 -21.93 14.10 -0.91
C GLU A 156 -23.07 13.38 -0.17
N LYS A 157 -23.47 12.20 -0.67
CA LYS A 157 -24.44 11.33 0.04
C LYS A 157 -23.68 10.40 1.00
N PRO A 158 -24.14 10.20 2.26
CA PRO A 158 -23.55 9.22 3.15
C PRO A 158 -23.53 7.83 2.51
N GLN A 159 -22.38 7.16 2.58
CA GLN A 159 -22.25 5.77 2.16
C GLN A 159 -22.35 4.88 3.39
N VAL A 160 -23.22 3.87 3.34
CA VAL A 160 -23.46 2.93 4.45
C VAL A 160 -22.86 1.57 4.10
N PHE A 161 -22.09 1.05 5.04
CA PHE A 161 -21.51 -0.28 5.02
C PHE A 161 -22.10 -1.10 6.15
N GLU A 162 -22.18 -2.41 5.94
CA GLU A 162 -22.74 -3.32 6.91
C GLU A 162 -21.83 -4.55 7.06
N THR A 163 -21.57 -4.97 8.30
CA THR A 163 -20.69 -6.11 8.61
C THR A 163 -21.26 -7.43 8.08
N ASP A 164 -20.40 -8.24 7.46
CA ASP A 164 -20.82 -9.48 6.79
C ASP A 164 -20.87 -10.70 7.72
N ALA A 165 -20.14 -10.64 8.84
CA ALA A 165 -20.05 -11.72 9.82
C ALA A 165 -19.95 -11.18 11.26
N ASP A 166 -20.36 -12.01 12.22
CA ASP A 166 -20.19 -11.75 13.65
C ASP A 166 -18.70 -11.65 14.01
N LEU A 167 -18.36 -10.69 14.87
CA LEU A 167 -16.99 -10.44 15.32
C LEU A 167 -16.93 -10.43 16.86
N ASP A 168 -16.18 -11.38 17.44
CA ASP A 168 -15.73 -11.30 18.84
C ASP A 168 -14.55 -10.33 18.92
N ALA A 169 -14.79 -9.11 19.40
CA ALA A 169 -13.77 -8.08 19.57
C ALA A 169 -13.26 -8.06 21.03
N ARG A 170 -11.95 -7.85 21.20
CA ARG A 170 -11.31 -7.82 22.53
C ARG A 170 -10.44 -6.59 22.68
N ARG A 171 -10.39 -6.01 23.88
CA ARG A 171 -9.52 -4.86 24.19
C ARG A 171 -8.05 -5.17 23.89
N ALA A 172 -7.59 -6.38 24.22
CA ALA A 172 -6.22 -6.82 23.95
C ALA A 172 -5.87 -6.88 22.45
N TRP A 173 -6.87 -6.85 21.56
CA TRP A 173 -6.72 -6.96 20.10
C TRP A 173 -6.92 -5.62 19.37
N ASN A 174 -7.08 -4.52 20.12
CA ASN A 174 -7.18 -3.17 19.54
C ASN A 174 -5.95 -2.83 18.71
N SER A 175 -4.76 -3.08 19.26
CA SER A 175 -3.48 -2.88 18.58
C SER A 175 -2.41 -3.78 19.21
N LEU A 176 -1.91 -4.72 18.43
CA LEU A 176 -0.84 -5.63 18.84
C LEU A 176 0.49 -5.09 18.33
N SER A 177 1.43 -4.86 19.25
CA SER A 177 2.78 -4.40 18.89
C SER A 177 3.73 -5.59 18.66
N PRO A 178 4.66 -5.48 17.71
CA PRO A 178 5.67 -6.52 17.50
C PRO A 178 6.62 -6.61 18.69
N VAL A 179 7.14 -7.81 18.94
CA VAL A 179 8.24 -8.01 19.90
C VAL A 179 9.49 -7.32 19.37
N ARG A 180 10.15 -6.51 20.19
CA ARG A 180 11.42 -5.87 19.85
C ARG A 180 12.47 -6.25 20.88
N ALA A 181 13.68 -6.58 20.41
CA ALA A 181 14.79 -6.91 21.29
C ALA A 181 15.37 -5.65 21.94
N PRO A 182 15.78 -5.68 23.21
CA PRO A 182 16.63 -4.63 23.75
C PRO A 182 17.98 -4.61 23.01
N GLN A 183 18.42 -3.44 22.56
CA GLN A 183 19.67 -3.23 21.84
C GLN A 183 20.60 -2.33 22.67
N PRO A 184 21.54 -2.91 23.44
CA PRO A 184 22.52 -2.12 24.18
C PRO A 184 23.35 -1.25 23.25
N GLN A 185 23.70 -0.04 23.70
CA GLN A 185 24.60 0.84 22.94
C GLN A 185 26.01 0.24 22.90
N THR A 186 26.55 0.06 21.69
CA THR A 186 27.94 -0.37 21.52
C THR A 186 28.86 0.84 21.69
N VAL A 187 29.67 0.83 22.75
CA VAL A 187 30.64 1.89 23.03
C VAL A 187 31.97 1.55 22.36
N ALA A 188 32.47 2.48 21.54
CA ALA A 188 33.78 2.40 20.90
C ALA A 188 34.52 3.74 21.04
N VAL A 189 35.82 3.75 20.78
CA VAL A 189 36.65 4.96 20.82
C VAL A 189 36.13 6.06 19.88
N THR A 190 35.43 5.66 18.81
CA THR A 190 34.81 6.53 17.81
C THR A 190 33.39 6.99 18.17
N THR A 191 32.82 6.54 19.29
CA THR A 191 31.49 6.96 19.73
C THR A 191 31.48 8.47 19.99
N THR A 192 30.52 9.17 19.38
CA THR A 192 30.39 10.64 19.46
C THR A 192 29.24 11.09 20.37
N ALA A 193 28.30 10.20 20.69
CA ALA A 193 27.19 10.48 21.58
C ALA A 193 26.83 9.25 22.43
N LEU A 194 26.51 9.47 23.69
CA LEU A 194 26.00 8.47 24.63
C LEU A 194 24.66 8.95 25.17
N VAL A 195 23.64 8.08 25.18
CA VAL A 195 22.33 8.43 25.75
C VAL A 195 22.19 7.76 27.10
N VAL A 196 21.99 8.56 28.16
CA VAL A 196 21.86 8.09 29.54
C VAL A 196 20.43 8.30 30.05
N THR A 197 19.99 7.41 30.94
CA THR A 197 18.65 7.45 31.55
C THR A 197 18.54 8.59 32.56
N GLY A 198 17.45 9.36 32.52
CA GLY A 198 17.16 10.45 33.45
C GLY A 198 17.66 11.82 32.98
N VAL A 199 17.11 12.86 33.60
CA VAL A 199 17.45 14.29 33.40
C VAL A 199 17.88 14.89 34.73
N GLY A 200 18.81 15.84 34.72
CA GLY A 200 19.35 16.47 35.95
C GLY A 200 20.64 15.85 36.49
N HIS A 201 21.36 15.05 35.69
CA HIS A 201 22.72 14.65 36.05
C HIS A 201 23.62 15.88 36.10
N ALA A 202 24.49 15.99 37.10
CA ALA A 202 25.44 17.11 37.26
C ALA A 202 26.62 17.04 36.27
N VAL A 203 26.36 16.64 35.02
CA VAL A 203 27.33 16.52 33.93
C VAL A 203 27.50 17.89 33.29
N ARG A 204 28.74 18.38 33.22
CA ARG A 204 29.10 19.67 32.62
C ARG A 204 30.02 19.49 31.43
N THR A 205 29.99 20.47 30.52
CA THR A 205 30.95 20.54 29.43
C THR A 205 32.38 20.58 29.98
N GLY A 206 33.22 19.66 29.52
CA GLY A 206 34.60 19.50 29.97
C GLY A 206 34.84 18.37 30.97
N ASP A 207 33.78 17.77 31.54
CA ASP A 207 33.89 16.63 32.46
C ASP A 207 34.38 15.37 31.72
N HIS A 208 34.90 14.40 32.49
CA HIS A 208 35.31 13.10 31.97
C HIS A 208 34.26 12.03 32.23
N LEU A 209 34.04 11.14 31.26
CA LEU A 209 33.14 10.00 31.35
C LEU A 209 33.88 8.72 31.03
N LEU A 210 33.69 7.69 31.83
CA LEU A 210 34.15 6.33 31.54
C LEU A 210 32.95 5.47 31.17
N ALA A 211 32.89 5.03 29.92
CA ALA A 211 31.84 4.14 29.43
C ALA A 211 32.38 2.71 29.27
N TRP A 212 31.60 1.73 29.71
CA TRP A 212 31.97 0.32 29.64
C TRP A 212 31.99 -0.16 28.18
N GLN A 213 33.07 -0.82 27.75
CA GLN A 213 33.20 -1.37 26.39
C GLN A 213 33.17 -2.90 26.36
N GLY A 214 33.79 -3.56 27.33
CA GLY A 214 33.91 -5.01 27.33
C GLY A 214 34.62 -5.55 28.56
N GLN A 215 34.63 -6.88 28.69
CA GLN A 215 35.40 -7.59 29.71
C GLN A 215 36.07 -8.81 29.09
N SER A 216 37.34 -9.00 29.40
CA SER A 216 38.12 -10.19 29.02
C SER A 216 38.77 -10.78 30.26
N GLY A 217 38.26 -11.94 30.72
CA GLY A 217 38.68 -12.53 31.98
C GLY A 217 38.40 -11.63 33.19
N SER A 218 39.44 -11.31 33.96
CA SER A 218 39.37 -10.43 35.13
C SER A 218 39.56 -8.94 34.80
N GLN A 219 39.87 -8.58 33.55
CA GLN A 219 40.06 -7.19 33.13
C GLN A 219 38.84 -6.64 32.42
N THR A 220 38.47 -5.41 32.79
CA THR A 220 37.41 -4.62 32.16
C THR A 220 38.03 -3.54 31.28
N THR A 221 37.48 -3.37 30.09
CA THR A 221 37.89 -2.36 29.13
C THR A 221 36.87 -1.23 29.15
N TRP A 222 37.38 -0.01 29.34
CA TRP A 222 36.61 1.22 29.43
C TRP A 222 37.07 2.19 28.37
N VAL A 223 36.18 3.08 27.92
CA VAL A 223 36.55 4.20 27.06
C VAL A 223 36.34 5.48 27.84
N LEU A 224 37.43 6.22 28.01
CA LEU A 224 37.45 7.56 28.57
C LEU A 224 37.07 8.55 27.48
N PHE A 225 36.07 9.37 27.78
CA PHE A 225 35.58 10.44 26.94
C PHE A 225 35.64 11.78 27.66
N ARG A 226 35.70 12.85 26.89
CA ARG A 226 35.48 14.21 27.37
C ARG A 226 34.13 14.72 26.88
N VAL A 227 33.33 15.26 27.80
CA VAL A 227 32.01 15.82 27.51
C VAL A 227 32.17 17.13 26.72
N ALA A 228 31.61 17.15 25.51
CA ALA A 228 31.60 18.33 24.65
C ALA A 228 30.30 19.14 24.79
N ALA A 229 29.17 18.45 24.93
CA ALA A 229 27.86 19.06 25.14
C ALA A 229 26.90 18.06 25.81
N VAL A 230 25.86 18.58 26.46
CA VAL A 230 24.77 17.78 27.02
C VAL A 230 23.45 18.37 26.54
N THR A 231 22.59 17.55 25.94
CA THR A 231 21.22 17.91 25.57
C THR A 231 20.25 17.02 26.34
N THR A 232 19.20 17.61 26.91
CA THR A 232 18.16 16.89 27.64
C THR A 232 16.91 16.77 26.77
N ASP A 233 16.29 15.60 26.81
CA ASP A 233 15.00 15.32 26.17
C ASP A 233 14.00 14.96 27.28
N ASP A 234 13.22 15.96 27.68
CA ASP A 234 12.20 15.85 28.73
C ASP A 234 10.86 15.30 28.17
N ASP A 235 10.66 15.31 26.85
CA ASP A 235 9.41 14.90 26.18
C ASP A 235 9.38 13.39 25.85
N ALA A 236 10.53 12.72 25.93
CA ALA A 236 10.62 11.28 25.75
C ALA A 236 9.83 10.51 26.84
N GLN A 237 9.23 9.37 26.46
CA GLN A 237 8.43 8.50 27.36
C GLN A 237 9.19 8.08 28.64
N VAL A 238 10.52 8.09 28.57
CA VAL A 238 11.44 8.11 29.71
C VAL A 238 12.36 9.32 29.51
N PRO A 239 12.52 10.23 30.48
CA PRO A 239 13.39 11.38 30.31
C PRO A 239 14.83 10.91 30.09
N THR A 240 15.50 11.45 29.06
CA THR A 240 16.86 11.03 28.70
C THR A 240 17.79 12.23 28.51
N SER A 241 19.08 12.01 28.75
CA SER A 241 20.12 13.00 28.44
C SER A 241 21.05 12.44 27.38
N THR A 242 21.22 13.15 26.27
CA THR A 242 22.21 12.84 25.25
C THR A 242 23.49 13.62 25.56
N VAL A 243 24.56 12.89 25.86
CA VAL A 243 25.88 13.45 26.13
C VAL A 243 26.74 13.31 24.88
N THR A 244 27.07 14.43 24.26
CA THR A 244 28.02 14.48 23.14
C THR A 244 29.43 14.38 23.70
N VAL A 245 30.19 13.40 23.21
CA VAL A 245 31.51 13.03 23.71
C VAL A 245 32.58 13.16 22.63
N SER A 246 33.81 13.39 23.07
CA SER A 246 34.99 13.56 22.20
C SER A 246 36.24 12.97 22.85
N GLY A 247 37.27 12.70 22.03
CA GLY A 247 38.59 12.31 22.54
C GLY A 247 38.63 10.92 23.18
N GLY A 248 37.89 9.95 22.62
CA GLY A 248 37.85 8.58 23.13
C GLY A 248 39.25 7.99 23.31
N ARG A 249 39.51 7.41 24.48
CA ARG A 249 40.75 6.68 24.80
C ARG A 249 40.42 5.41 25.56
N THR A 250 41.02 4.29 25.20
CA THR A 250 40.79 3.03 25.89
C THR A 250 41.62 2.96 27.17
N CYS A 251 40.96 2.63 28.29
CA CYS A 251 41.59 2.37 29.57
C CYS A 251 41.24 0.95 30.03
N ALA A 252 42.25 0.16 30.38
CA ALA A 252 42.04 -1.16 30.98
C ALA A 252 42.14 -1.04 32.51
N ALA A 253 41.23 -1.71 33.21
CA ALA A 253 41.25 -1.79 34.66
C ALA A 253 40.83 -3.19 35.12
N ASP A 254 41.42 -3.68 36.20
CA ASP A 254 40.96 -4.92 36.82
C ASP A 254 39.51 -4.77 37.32
N SER A 255 38.70 -5.80 37.14
CA SER A 255 37.26 -5.81 37.46
C SER A 255 36.92 -5.42 38.90
N TYR A 256 37.82 -5.65 39.86
CA TYR A 256 37.62 -5.22 41.25
C TYR A 256 37.71 -3.69 41.43
N VAL A 257 38.38 -2.97 40.51
CA VAL A 257 38.54 -1.52 40.53
C VAL A 257 37.19 -0.85 40.28
N THR A 258 36.44 -1.37 39.32
CA THR A 258 35.14 -0.85 38.87
C THR A 258 33.97 -1.68 39.40
N SER A 259 34.15 -2.34 40.55
CA SER A 259 33.17 -3.30 41.10
C SER A 259 31.75 -2.71 41.13
N GLY A 260 30.77 -3.49 40.65
CA GLY A 260 29.38 -3.05 40.52
C GLY A 260 29.06 -2.31 39.22
N ALA A 261 30.02 -2.20 38.30
CA ALA A 261 29.76 -1.79 36.92
C ALA A 261 29.48 -3.01 36.03
N THR A 262 28.45 -2.92 35.22
CA THR A 262 28.07 -3.92 34.21
C THR A 262 28.05 -3.29 32.82
N GLN A 263 27.78 -4.10 31.80
CA GLN A 263 27.44 -3.58 30.48
C GLN A 263 26.31 -2.54 30.61
N GLY A 264 26.53 -1.34 30.06
CA GLY A 264 25.60 -0.21 30.17
C GLY A 264 25.91 0.79 31.29
N THR A 265 26.92 0.57 32.13
CA THR A 265 27.34 1.56 33.15
C THR A 265 28.25 2.63 32.56
N VAL A 266 28.01 3.90 32.93
CA VAL A 266 28.88 5.05 32.66
C VAL A 266 29.27 5.68 33.99
N ILE A 267 30.56 5.87 34.24
CA ILE A 267 31.09 6.49 35.46
C ILE A 267 31.42 7.95 35.14
N LEU A 268 30.86 8.88 35.92
CA LEU A 268 31.12 10.31 35.80
C LEU A 268 32.31 10.72 36.68
N LEU A 269 33.30 11.32 36.06
CA LEU A 269 34.52 11.85 36.66
C LEU A 269 34.53 13.39 36.55
N ALA A 270 33.72 14.05 37.38
CA ALA A 270 33.52 15.50 37.30
C ALA A 270 34.34 16.31 38.32
N ASP A 271 34.81 15.71 39.41
CA ASP A 271 35.61 16.42 40.42
C ASP A 271 37.11 16.27 40.10
N ARG A 272 37.78 17.39 39.81
CA ARG A 272 39.21 17.44 39.46
C ARG A 272 40.00 17.89 40.68
N ALA A 273 40.92 17.05 41.11
CA ALA A 273 41.88 17.29 42.17
C ALA A 273 43.32 17.29 41.63
N MET A 274 44.24 17.88 42.40
CA MET A 274 45.68 17.78 42.16
C MET A 274 46.38 17.13 43.36
N PRO A 275 47.58 16.56 43.20
CA PRO A 275 48.38 16.14 44.34
C PRO A 275 48.75 17.31 45.27
N PHE A 276 48.82 17.03 46.56
CA PHE A 276 49.33 17.98 47.54
C PHE A 276 50.78 18.38 47.20
N GLY A 277 50.98 19.66 46.89
CA GLY A 277 52.29 20.18 46.46
C GLY A 277 52.37 20.56 44.98
N ALA A 278 51.35 20.30 44.16
CA ALA A 278 51.30 20.74 42.76
C ALA A 278 51.48 22.26 42.60
N THR A 279 50.88 23.02 43.52
CA THR A 279 50.95 24.48 43.63
C THR A 279 52.08 24.96 44.54
N ALA A 280 52.97 24.08 45.02
CA ALA A 280 54.07 24.48 45.88
C ALA A 280 54.97 25.48 45.14
N PRO A 281 55.51 26.51 45.81
CA PRO A 281 56.48 27.40 45.19
C PRO A 281 57.70 26.61 44.73
N ASP A 282 58.38 27.08 43.69
CA ASP A 282 59.67 26.52 43.31
C ASP A 282 60.70 26.87 44.39
N ILE A 283 61.37 25.83 44.92
CA ILE A 283 62.28 25.95 46.05
C ILE A 283 63.51 26.79 45.71
N SER A 284 63.87 26.92 44.44
CA SER A 284 65.00 27.75 43.99
C SER A 284 64.82 29.22 44.35
N PHE A 285 63.57 29.71 44.42
CA PHE A 285 63.21 31.07 44.84
C PHE A 285 63.06 31.25 46.36
N MET A 286 63.22 30.18 47.15
CA MET A 286 63.14 30.25 48.61
C MET A 286 64.46 30.78 49.22
N PRO A 287 64.41 31.42 50.41
CA PRO A 287 65.60 31.82 51.14
C PRO A 287 66.57 30.65 51.36
N GLU A 288 67.88 30.92 51.37
CA GLU A 288 68.93 29.90 51.50
C GLU A 288 68.74 28.98 52.73
N SER A 289 68.28 29.53 53.84
CA SER A 289 67.95 28.78 55.06
C SER A 289 66.86 27.73 54.85
N VAL A 290 65.88 28.00 53.98
CA VAL A 290 64.80 27.06 53.63
C VAL A 290 65.29 26.02 52.62
N ARG A 291 66.12 26.42 51.65
CA ARG A 291 66.72 25.50 50.67
C ARG A 291 67.59 24.43 51.32
N ILE A 292 68.44 24.82 52.27
CA ILE A 292 69.31 23.87 53.01
C ILE A 292 68.47 22.93 53.90
N ALA A 293 67.40 23.44 54.53
CA ALA A 293 66.60 22.67 55.49
C ALA A 293 65.54 21.76 54.85
N LYS A 294 65.01 22.13 53.68
CA LYS A 294 63.82 21.48 53.06
C LYS A 294 64.03 21.08 51.59
N GLY A 295 65.22 21.29 51.03
CA GLY A 295 65.59 20.85 49.69
C GLY A 295 66.03 19.39 49.61
N ASP A 296 66.00 18.85 48.40
CA ASP A 296 66.43 17.50 48.03
C ASP A 296 67.90 17.22 48.39
N SER A 297 68.74 18.24 48.34
CA SER A 297 70.12 18.27 48.79
C SER A 297 70.23 19.23 49.98
N ALA A 298 70.99 18.85 51.00
CA ALA A 298 71.27 19.71 52.16
C ALA A 298 72.27 20.84 51.80
N THR A 299 72.06 21.50 50.65
CA THR A 299 72.94 22.50 50.06
C THR A 299 72.13 23.69 49.55
N ALA A 300 72.78 24.85 49.38
CA ALA A 300 72.14 26.06 48.86
C ALA A 300 71.70 25.95 47.39
N ALA A 301 72.08 24.87 46.69
CA ALA A 301 71.80 24.62 45.28
C ALA A 301 70.61 23.65 45.03
N ALA A 302 69.84 23.31 46.06
CA ALA A 302 68.67 22.42 45.93
C ALA A 302 67.68 22.93 44.88
N THR A 303 67.33 22.07 43.92
CA THR A 303 66.42 22.39 42.81
C THR A 303 65.04 21.75 42.97
N ALA A 304 64.88 20.78 43.87
CA ALA A 304 63.60 20.18 44.22
C ALA A 304 63.38 20.14 45.75
N TRP A 305 62.12 20.04 46.17
CA TRP A 305 61.79 19.82 47.57
C TRP A 305 62.18 18.41 48.02
N LYS A 306 62.57 18.26 49.29
CA LYS A 306 62.82 16.94 49.90
C LYS A 306 61.54 16.10 49.90
N ASP A 307 61.63 14.85 49.45
CA ASP A 307 60.50 13.89 49.39
C ASP A 307 59.31 14.40 48.52
N PHE A 308 59.58 15.17 47.46
CA PHE A 308 58.59 15.71 46.53
C PHE A 308 58.00 14.63 45.61
N THR A 309 57.18 13.77 46.20
CA THR A 309 56.59 12.57 45.60
C THR A 309 55.07 12.61 45.75
N VAL A 310 54.37 12.04 44.77
CA VAL A 310 52.90 11.99 44.74
C VAL A 310 52.38 10.99 45.77
N PHE A 311 53.05 9.85 45.90
CA PHE A 311 52.60 8.71 46.71
C PHE A 311 53.48 8.49 47.93
N LYS A 312 52.85 8.30 49.09
CA LYS A 312 53.51 7.76 50.30
C LYS A 312 53.04 6.31 50.50
N GLY A 313 53.66 5.39 49.78
CA GLY A 313 53.20 3.99 49.67
C GLY A 313 51.93 3.90 48.82
N THR A 314 50.82 3.45 49.40
CA THR A 314 49.49 3.42 48.73
C THR A 314 48.64 4.65 49.01
N LYS A 315 49.20 5.65 49.71
CA LYS A 315 48.47 6.85 50.13
C LYS A 315 48.81 8.05 49.24
N LEU A 316 47.78 8.80 48.89
CA LEU A 316 47.84 9.99 48.06
C LEU A 316 47.10 11.13 48.77
N ASP A 317 47.76 12.26 48.99
CA ASP A 317 47.12 13.44 49.56
C ASP A 317 46.76 14.40 48.43
N LEU A 318 45.52 14.87 48.42
CA LEU A 318 45.02 15.85 47.45
C LEU A 318 45.41 17.28 47.85
N ASP A 319 45.20 18.25 46.97
CA ASP A 319 45.43 19.67 47.21
C ASP A 319 44.44 20.27 48.21
N THR A 320 43.18 19.85 48.16
CA THR A 320 42.11 20.33 49.06
C THR A 320 41.20 19.21 49.58
N VAL A 321 40.13 19.58 50.29
CA VAL A 321 39.11 18.64 50.77
C VAL A 321 38.09 18.39 49.64
N HIS A 322 38.01 17.15 49.17
CA HIS A 322 37.13 16.72 48.08
C HIS A 322 36.09 15.75 48.61
N ALA A 323 34.84 16.21 48.74
CA ALA A 323 33.74 15.37 49.22
C ALA A 323 33.41 14.20 48.27
N ALA A 324 33.80 14.28 46.99
CA ALA A 324 33.61 13.20 46.03
C ALA A 324 34.54 11.99 46.28
N ALA A 325 35.64 12.18 47.02
CA ALA A 325 36.55 11.12 47.38
C ALA A 325 35.96 10.26 48.51
N ALA A 326 35.26 9.20 48.13
CA ALA A 326 34.68 8.24 49.07
C ALA A 326 35.23 6.83 48.85
N ALA A 327 35.27 6.02 49.91
CA ALA A 327 35.65 4.61 49.82
C ALA A 327 34.71 3.86 48.84
N GLY A 328 35.30 3.00 48.01
CA GLY A 328 34.60 2.22 47.00
C GLY A 328 34.49 2.90 45.63
N ARG A 329 34.75 4.21 45.52
CA ARG A 329 34.72 4.98 44.28
C ARG A 329 36.02 4.87 43.47
N VAL A 330 35.93 5.17 42.19
CA VAL A 330 37.04 5.14 41.23
C VAL A 330 37.72 6.50 41.16
N ALA A 331 39.05 6.48 41.02
CA ALA A 331 39.86 7.64 40.69
C ALA A 331 40.67 7.35 39.42
N LEU A 332 40.66 8.31 38.50
CA LEU A 332 41.52 8.32 37.32
C LEU A 332 42.71 9.25 37.59
N LEU A 333 43.91 8.68 37.54
CA LEU A 333 45.16 9.42 37.62
C LEU A 333 45.63 9.66 36.19
N ASP A 334 45.71 10.91 35.76
CA ASP A 334 46.08 11.29 34.40
C ASP A 334 47.37 12.11 34.41
N GLY A 335 48.46 11.50 33.95
CA GLY A 335 49.81 12.06 33.88
C GLY A 335 50.51 11.62 32.59
N SER A 336 51.74 11.12 32.66
CA SER A 336 52.40 10.44 31.52
C SER A 336 51.62 9.22 31.02
N ASN A 337 50.98 8.50 31.94
CA ASN A 337 50.04 7.40 31.68
C ASN A 337 48.71 7.69 32.39
N SER A 338 47.61 7.17 31.87
CA SER A 338 46.29 7.26 32.53
C SER A 338 46.00 5.95 33.26
N VAL A 339 45.94 5.98 34.60
CA VAL A 339 45.77 4.79 35.45
C VAL A 339 44.46 4.89 36.22
N LEU A 340 43.63 3.85 36.13
CA LEU A 340 42.40 3.69 36.90
C LEU A 340 42.67 2.93 38.19
N THR A 341 42.25 3.49 39.33
CA THR A 341 42.40 2.87 40.65
C THR A 341 41.16 3.06 41.51
N ARG A 342 41.02 2.23 42.55
CA ARG A 342 39.89 2.25 43.48
C ARG A 342 40.31 2.84 44.81
N ILE A 343 39.49 3.73 45.33
CA ILE A 343 39.68 4.34 46.65
C ILE A 343 39.21 3.33 47.71
N THR A 344 40.13 2.89 48.57
CA THR A 344 39.82 1.97 49.70
C THR A 344 39.43 2.74 50.96
N ALA A 345 40.00 3.93 51.16
CA ALA A 345 39.64 4.84 52.23
C ALA A 345 39.95 6.28 51.83
N ALA A 346 39.16 7.23 52.33
CA ALA A 346 39.39 8.67 52.19
C ALA A 346 39.20 9.33 53.56
N VAL A 347 40.19 10.11 54.00
CA VAL A 347 40.18 10.76 55.32
C VAL A 347 40.69 12.18 55.19
N ASP A 348 40.00 13.14 55.79
CA ASP A 348 40.45 14.54 55.84
C ASP A 348 41.56 14.70 56.87
N THR A 349 42.68 15.31 56.46
CA THR A 349 43.86 15.53 57.31
C THR A 349 44.44 16.90 57.04
N ALA A 350 45.03 17.52 58.07
CA ALA A 350 45.87 18.69 57.87
C ALA A 350 47.28 18.21 57.45
N ARG A 351 47.83 18.80 56.38
CA ARG A 351 49.21 18.54 55.94
C ARG A 351 49.94 19.86 55.78
N SER A 352 51.16 19.91 56.33
CA SER A 352 52.05 21.07 56.25
C SER A 352 53.40 20.64 55.70
N ASP A 353 53.54 20.63 54.38
CA ASP A 353 54.75 20.23 53.64
C ASP A 353 54.95 21.20 52.45
N PHE A 354 56.18 21.29 51.93
CA PHE A 354 56.51 22.07 50.72
C PHE A 354 56.18 23.58 50.80
N GLY A 355 56.22 24.16 52.00
CA GLY A 355 55.86 25.56 52.23
C GLY A 355 54.35 25.84 52.16
N LEU A 356 53.52 24.80 52.05
CA LEU A 356 52.06 24.88 52.06
C LEU A 356 51.50 24.25 53.33
N SER A 357 50.43 24.84 53.87
CA SER A 357 49.65 24.25 54.96
C SER A 357 48.18 24.34 54.59
N ALA A 358 47.54 23.18 54.40
CA ALA A 358 46.13 23.11 54.07
C ALA A 358 45.48 21.86 54.67
N ARG A 359 44.15 21.90 54.77
CA ARG A 359 43.35 20.69 54.95
C ARG A 359 43.17 20.03 53.59
N CYS A 360 43.50 18.75 53.51
CA CYS A 360 43.39 17.95 52.32
C CYS A 360 42.75 16.59 52.58
N THR A 361 42.31 15.94 51.51
CA THR A 361 41.82 14.55 51.56
C THR A 361 42.98 13.60 51.32
N ARG A 362 43.20 12.66 52.23
CA ARG A 362 44.12 11.54 52.05
C ARG A 362 43.38 10.32 51.53
N LEU A 363 43.70 9.91 50.32
CA LEU A 363 43.21 8.69 49.69
C LEU A 363 44.15 7.53 49.99
N SER A 364 43.57 6.36 50.28
CA SER A 364 44.28 5.08 50.24
C SER A 364 43.82 4.33 49.00
N LEU A 365 44.74 4.02 48.09
CA LEU A 365 44.45 3.42 46.79
C LEU A 365 44.64 1.90 46.85
N ALA A 366 43.84 1.16 46.10
CA ALA A 366 44.02 -0.28 45.95
C ALA A 366 45.30 -0.57 45.15
N GLN A 367 46.10 -1.55 45.59
CA GLN A 367 47.29 -1.96 44.83
C GLN A 367 46.88 -2.65 43.53
N THR A 368 47.38 -2.14 42.41
CA THR A 368 47.21 -2.71 41.08
C THR A 368 48.18 -3.88 40.90
N SER A 369 47.79 -5.05 41.39
CA SER A 369 48.01 -6.36 40.76
C SER A 369 47.82 -7.48 41.78
N ALA A 370 46.78 -8.28 41.58
CA ALA A 370 46.79 -9.64 42.06
C ALA A 370 47.72 -10.46 41.14
N GLY A 371 49.04 -10.48 41.43
CA GLY A 371 49.91 -11.57 40.96
C GLY A 371 51.22 -11.28 40.22
N SER A 372 51.82 -10.09 40.23
CA SER A 372 53.22 -9.93 39.74
C SER A 372 54.22 -9.75 40.87
N VAL A 373 55.38 -10.41 40.72
CA VAL A 373 56.40 -10.69 41.75
C VAL A 373 57.42 -9.55 41.92
N ASP A 374 57.09 -8.31 41.52
CA ASP A 374 58.00 -7.18 41.69
C ASP A 374 57.27 -5.88 42.10
N PRO A 375 57.30 -5.49 43.39
CA PRO A 375 56.67 -4.25 43.86
C PRO A 375 57.33 -2.97 43.29
N SER A 376 58.41 -3.11 42.52
CA SER A 376 59.11 -2.00 41.87
C SER A 376 58.54 -1.61 40.49
N ALA A 377 57.65 -2.41 39.90
CA ALA A 377 57.08 -2.22 38.55
C ALA A 377 55.59 -1.81 38.54
N SER A 378 55.14 -1.08 39.57
CA SER A 378 53.78 -0.53 39.58
C SER A 378 53.68 0.70 38.68
N PRO A 379 52.65 0.82 37.81
CA PRO A 379 52.45 2.00 36.95
C PRO A 379 52.28 3.31 37.76
N LEU A 380 51.88 3.21 39.03
CA LEU A 380 51.81 4.33 39.96
C LEU A 380 53.20 4.92 40.31
N LYS A 381 54.28 4.14 40.21
CA LYS A 381 55.63 4.58 40.55
C LYS A 381 56.24 5.50 39.50
N GLU A 382 55.89 5.32 38.23
CA GLU A 382 56.30 6.21 37.14
C GLU A 382 55.70 7.62 37.30
N MET A 383 54.51 7.69 37.89
CA MET A 383 53.80 8.94 38.17
C MET A 383 54.25 9.63 39.46
N ASP A 384 55.14 9.01 40.25
CA ASP A 384 55.50 9.51 41.57
C ASP A 384 56.28 10.84 41.52
N SER A 385 57.02 11.07 40.44
CA SER A 385 57.71 12.34 40.18
C SER A 385 56.84 13.43 39.57
N GLU A 386 55.56 13.16 39.26
CA GLU A 386 54.67 14.05 38.50
C GLU A 386 53.80 14.96 39.38
N VAL A 387 54.29 15.38 40.55
CA VAL A 387 53.51 16.16 41.54
C VAL A 387 52.83 17.40 40.94
N ARG A 388 53.45 18.06 39.96
CA ARG A 388 52.92 19.27 39.32
C ARG A 388 52.07 19.02 38.06
N THR A 389 52.25 17.88 37.41
CA THR A 389 51.65 17.59 36.09
C THR A 389 50.48 16.62 36.18
N LEU A 390 50.40 15.84 37.27
CA LEU A 390 49.38 14.84 37.50
C LEU A 390 48.02 15.49 37.82
N SER A 391 47.00 15.14 37.04
CA SER A 391 45.61 15.49 37.31
C SER A 391 44.86 14.27 37.83
N ILE A 392 44.05 14.44 38.86
CA ILE A 392 43.28 13.37 39.49
C ILE A 392 41.81 13.66 39.26
N TYR A 393 41.08 12.74 38.64
CA TYR A 393 39.64 12.86 38.44
C TYR A 393 38.91 11.84 39.31
N LEU A 394 37.99 12.32 40.14
CA LEU A 394 37.26 11.51 41.11
C LEU A 394 35.84 11.21 40.62
N GLU A 395 35.38 9.99 40.89
CA GLU A 395 34.00 9.58 40.60
C GLU A 395 33.00 10.39 41.44
N THR A 396 32.10 11.09 40.76
CA THR A 396 31.01 11.85 41.36
C THR A 396 29.68 11.09 41.31
N GLY A 397 29.51 10.19 40.33
CA GLY A 397 28.32 9.35 40.21
C GLY A 397 28.41 8.30 39.11
N ARG A 398 27.43 7.38 39.09
CA ARG A 398 27.26 6.37 38.04
C ARG A 398 25.93 6.59 37.32
N LEU A 399 25.99 6.53 36.00
CA LEU A 399 24.88 6.68 35.07
C LEU A 399 24.63 5.34 34.38
N ALA A 400 23.40 5.12 33.92
CA ALA A 400 23.05 3.97 33.10
C ALA A 400 22.77 4.43 31.67
N LEU A 401 23.35 3.74 30.69
CA LEU A 401 23.02 3.92 29.29
C LEU A 401 21.59 3.45 29.03
N VAL A 402 20.88 4.21 28.21
CA VAL A 402 19.57 3.79 27.71
C VAL A 402 19.77 2.56 26.84
N VAL A 403 18.96 1.53 27.08
CA VAL A 403 18.87 0.35 26.21
C VAL A 403 17.64 0.53 25.31
N PRO A 404 17.79 1.14 24.12
CA PRO A 404 16.68 1.27 23.20
C PRO A 404 16.19 -0.10 22.74
N LEU A 405 14.94 -0.16 22.30
CA LEU A 405 14.42 -1.32 21.58
C LEU A 405 14.93 -1.27 20.14
N ALA A 406 15.41 -2.41 19.65
CA ALA A 406 15.80 -2.59 18.26
C ALA A 406 14.61 -2.26 17.33
N ASP A 407 14.91 -1.69 16.18
CA ASP A 407 13.93 -1.42 15.12
C ASP A 407 14.24 -2.26 13.88
N PRO A 408 14.10 -3.60 13.95
CA PRO A 408 14.32 -4.46 12.79
C PRO A 408 13.24 -4.26 11.74
N GLU A 409 13.58 -4.63 10.51
CA GLU A 409 12.61 -4.78 9.44
C GLU A 409 11.81 -6.08 9.63
N LEU A 410 10.49 -5.98 9.49
CA LEU A 410 9.55 -7.10 9.63
C LEU A 410 8.71 -7.25 8.35
N PRO A 411 8.36 -8.47 7.91
CA PRO A 411 8.76 -9.74 8.50
C PRO A 411 10.26 -10.03 8.29
N VAL A 412 10.85 -10.78 9.22
CA VAL A 412 12.24 -11.23 9.10
C VAL A 412 12.32 -12.26 7.97
N THR A 413 13.21 -12.04 6.99
CA THR A 413 13.37 -12.95 5.84
C THR A 413 14.82 -13.35 5.64
N GLY A 414 15.07 -14.60 5.27
CA GLY A 414 16.42 -15.07 4.92
C GLY A 414 17.35 -15.19 6.14
N ALA A 415 18.59 -14.72 6.00
CA ALA A 415 19.63 -14.81 7.03
C ALA A 415 19.62 -13.65 8.05
N ALA A 416 18.57 -12.83 8.04
CA ALA A 416 18.42 -11.73 8.99
C ALA A 416 18.35 -12.25 10.44
N PRO A 417 18.84 -11.49 11.43
CA PRO A 417 18.78 -11.87 12.84
C PRO A 417 17.32 -12.09 13.25
N ALA A 418 17.10 -13.02 14.18
CA ALA A 418 15.78 -13.26 14.74
C ALA A 418 15.18 -11.96 15.32
N GLN A 419 13.87 -11.81 15.22
CA GLN A 419 13.14 -10.64 15.75
C GLN A 419 13.46 -10.38 17.24
N HIS A 420 13.70 -11.44 18.01
CA HIS A 420 14.21 -11.37 19.37
C HIS A 420 15.22 -12.50 19.61
N PRO A 421 16.37 -12.27 20.27
CA PRO A 421 17.43 -13.28 20.44
C PRO A 421 16.98 -14.49 21.27
N ALA A 422 16.02 -14.31 22.17
CA ALA A 422 15.46 -15.42 22.95
C ALA A 422 14.39 -16.23 22.20
N LEU A 423 13.85 -15.73 21.08
CA LEU A 423 12.78 -16.38 20.33
C LEU A 423 13.35 -17.10 19.09
N PRO A 424 12.73 -18.22 18.67
CA PRO A 424 13.12 -18.91 17.44
C PRO A 424 13.06 -17.99 16.21
N ALA A 425 14.06 -18.10 15.33
CA ALA A 425 14.11 -17.30 14.11
C ALA A 425 12.90 -17.58 13.18
N THR A 426 12.24 -16.51 12.77
CA THR A 426 11.20 -16.52 11.73
C THR A 426 11.86 -16.13 10.41
N ALA A 427 12.30 -17.11 9.61
CA ALA A 427 12.98 -16.84 8.35
C ALA A 427 12.03 -16.71 7.14
N GLN A 428 10.75 -16.45 7.38
CA GLN A 428 9.68 -16.51 6.38
C GLN A 428 8.81 -15.24 6.45
N ALA A 429 8.38 -14.76 5.28
CA ALA A 429 7.62 -13.52 5.13
C ALA A 429 6.14 -13.59 5.60
N ASP A 430 5.68 -14.77 6.02
CA ASP A 430 4.33 -15.02 6.56
C ASP A 430 4.32 -15.07 8.09
N ARG A 431 5.43 -14.78 8.78
CA ARG A 431 5.57 -14.96 10.23
C ARG A 431 6.11 -13.74 10.95
N LEU A 432 5.48 -13.40 12.08
CA LEU A 432 5.95 -12.35 13.00
C LEU A 432 5.53 -12.63 14.44
N TYR A 433 6.32 -12.18 15.41
CA TYR A 433 5.97 -12.23 16.83
C TYR A 433 5.31 -10.93 17.30
N VAL A 434 4.19 -11.03 18.00
CA VAL A 434 3.56 -9.93 18.73
C VAL A 434 3.73 -10.10 20.24
N LEU A 435 3.76 -8.99 20.97
CA LEU A 435 3.91 -8.97 22.43
C LEU A 435 2.67 -9.54 23.14
N GLY A 436 2.90 -10.38 24.15
CA GLY A 436 1.84 -11.00 24.96
C GLY A 436 1.29 -12.30 24.38
N THR A 437 0.36 -12.91 25.12
CA THR A 437 -0.32 -14.16 24.73
C THR A 437 -1.69 -13.86 24.16
N HIS A 438 -1.88 -14.14 22.87
CA HIS A 438 -3.12 -13.86 22.13
C HIS A 438 -3.65 -15.11 21.44
N GLU A 439 -4.90 -15.48 21.75
CA GLU A 439 -5.58 -16.62 21.14
C GLU A 439 -6.39 -16.17 19.91
N LEU A 440 -5.71 -15.95 18.79
CA LEU A 440 -6.35 -15.61 17.52
C LEU A 440 -6.78 -16.90 16.80
N PRO A 441 -8.08 -17.08 16.48
CA PRO A 441 -8.54 -18.26 15.76
C PRO A 441 -8.03 -18.29 14.31
N PRO A 442 -7.87 -19.48 13.70
CA PRO A 442 -7.52 -19.58 12.29
C PRO A 442 -8.58 -18.92 11.40
N GLY A 443 -8.15 -18.29 10.31
CA GLY A 443 -9.00 -17.49 9.41
C GLY A 443 -9.37 -16.11 9.93
N ARG A 444 -8.97 -15.74 11.16
CA ARG A 444 -9.20 -14.39 11.71
C ARG A 444 -8.53 -13.34 10.83
N ARG A 445 -9.29 -12.33 10.42
CA ARG A 445 -8.75 -11.20 9.64
C ARG A 445 -8.00 -10.23 10.55
N VAL A 446 -6.84 -9.79 10.10
CA VAL A 446 -5.96 -8.81 10.76
C VAL A 446 -5.50 -7.76 9.76
N ILE A 447 -5.19 -6.56 10.24
CA ILE A 447 -4.61 -5.49 9.44
C ILE A 447 -3.26 -5.12 10.02
N LEU A 448 -2.22 -5.15 9.19
CA LEU A 448 -0.90 -4.64 9.54
C LEU A 448 -0.78 -3.21 9.00
N SER A 449 -0.42 -2.25 9.84
CA SER A 449 -0.20 -0.87 9.43
C SER A 449 1.09 -0.33 10.05
N GLY A 450 1.93 0.29 9.23
CA GLY A 450 3.22 0.83 9.66
C GLY A 450 3.98 1.47 8.50
N VAL A 451 5.17 2.00 8.76
CA VAL A 451 6.04 2.57 7.73
C VAL A 451 6.76 1.45 6.99
N ASP A 452 6.60 1.43 5.66
CA ASP A 452 7.32 0.52 4.77
C ASP A 452 8.78 1.00 4.60
N THR A 453 9.75 0.12 4.87
CA THR A 453 11.18 0.42 4.77
C THR A 453 11.64 0.65 3.34
N THR A 454 10.90 0.15 2.35
CA THR A 454 11.23 0.24 0.93
C THR A 454 10.81 1.58 0.35
N THR A 455 9.61 2.05 0.71
CA THR A 455 9.01 3.29 0.17
C THR A 455 9.14 4.48 1.12
N GLY A 456 9.32 4.24 2.42
CA GLY A 456 9.30 5.25 3.48
C GLY A 456 7.91 5.80 3.80
N ALA A 457 6.85 5.31 3.14
CA ALA A 457 5.47 5.73 3.34
C ALA A 457 4.74 4.81 4.32
N VAL A 458 3.63 5.28 4.89
CA VAL A 458 2.72 4.44 5.68
C VAL A 458 2.00 3.49 4.72
N ALA A 459 2.19 2.18 4.93
CA ALA A 459 1.51 1.13 4.20
C ALA A 459 0.56 0.38 5.13
N THR A 460 -0.54 -0.13 4.57
CA THR A 460 -1.50 -0.94 5.28
C THR A 460 -1.79 -2.19 4.47
N GLU A 461 -1.67 -3.36 5.09
CA GLU A 461 -1.81 -4.66 4.44
C GLU A 461 -2.81 -5.54 5.21
N PRO A 462 -3.92 -5.96 4.59
CA PRO A 462 -4.84 -6.93 5.18
C PRO A 462 -4.27 -8.35 5.09
N ALA A 463 -4.44 -9.16 6.14
CA ALA A 463 -4.02 -10.56 6.16
C ALA A 463 -5.02 -11.44 6.94
N ALA A 464 -4.91 -12.75 6.77
CA ALA A 464 -5.63 -13.74 7.57
C ALA A 464 -4.64 -14.58 8.39
N VAL A 465 -4.99 -14.87 9.64
CA VAL A 465 -4.17 -15.69 10.54
C VAL A 465 -4.38 -17.17 10.21
N ALA A 466 -3.35 -17.85 9.72
CA ALA A 466 -3.38 -19.31 9.55
C ALA A 466 -3.27 -20.02 10.90
N LYS A 467 -2.39 -19.51 11.78
CA LYS A 467 -2.15 -20.09 13.11
C LYS A 467 -1.56 -19.05 14.05
N ALA A 468 -2.01 -19.05 15.31
CA ALA A 468 -1.38 -18.31 16.40
C ALA A 468 -0.82 -19.29 17.45
N THR A 469 0.45 -19.14 17.82
CA THR A 469 1.09 -19.99 18.84
C THR A 469 1.80 -19.14 19.88
N ALA A 470 1.45 -19.33 21.15
CA ALA A 470 2.16 -18.72 22.26
C ALA A 470 3.61 -19.22 22.31
N ALA A 471 4.54 -18.30 22.50
CA ALA A 471 5.96 -18.55 22.65
C ALA A 471 6.45 -17.80 23.88
N THR A 472 7.03 -18.53 24.83
CA THR A 472 7.65 -17.95 26.02
C THR A 472 9.08 -18.42 26.11
N ALA A 473 10.03 -17.50 25.98
CA ALA A 473 11.45 -17.82 26.04
C ALA A 473 12.23 -16.62 26.56
N GLY A 474 13.22 -16.88 27.43
CA GLY A 474 14.07 -15.83 28.02
C GLY A 474 13.31 -14.75 28.80
N GLY A 475 12.17 -15.08 29.42
CA GLY A 475 11.32 -14.13 30.15
C GLY A 475 10.41 -13.26 29.28
N VAL A 476 10.49 -13.38 27.94
CA VAL A 476 9.59 -12.67 27.01
C VAL A 476 8.39 -13.56 26.70
N THR A 477 7.19 -13.01 26.89
CA THR A 477 5.94 -13.65 26.49
C THR A 477 5.47 -13.05 25.17
N ALA A 478 5.34 -13.89 24.15
CA ALA A 478 5.00 -13.49 22.79
C ALA A 478 4.01 -14.46 22.15
N THR A 479 3.40 -14.04 21.05
CA THR A 479 2.58 -14.90 20.18
C THR A 479 3.17 -14.86 18.78
N LEU A 480 3.54 -16.03 18.24
CA LEU A 480 3.89 -16.17 16.84
C LEU A 480 2.62 -16.19 16.01
N LEU A 481 2.46 -15.20 15.14
CA LEU A 481 1.43 -15.17 14.11
C LEU A 481 2.01 -15.77 12.84
N GLN A 482 1.38 -16.84 12.36
CA GLN A 482 1.57 -17.36 11.01
C GLN A 482 0.38 -16.93 10.17
N LEU A 483 0.63 -16.22 9.08
CA LEU A 483 -0.36 -15.71 8.15
C LEU A 483 -0.62 -16.73 7.03
N GLU A 484 -1.79 -16.63 6.39
CA GLU A 484 -2.15 -17.49 5.25
C GLU A 484 -1.38 -17.12 3.97
N SER A 485 -0.94 -15.86 3.87
CA SER A 485 -0.17 -15.32 2.76
C SER A 485 1.10 -14.63 3.25
N THR A 486 2.12 -14.58 2.40
CA THR A 486 3.34 -13.81 2.67
C THR A 486 3.08 -12.32 2.56
N LEU A 487 3.59 -11.54 3.51
CA LEU A 487 3.50 -10.09 3.46
C LEU A 487 4.31 -9.51 2.31
N GLN A 488 3.77 -8.46 1.70
CA GLN A 488 4.39 -7.78 0.58
C GLN A 488 5.21 -6.57 1.03
N HIS A 489 4.71 -5.87 2.05
CA HIS A 489 5.42 -4.75 2.63
C HIS A 489 6.41 -5.20 3.70
N ARG A 490 7.50 -4.44 3.80
CA ARG A 490 8.53 -4.59 4.84
C ARG A 490 8.38 -3.44 5.81
N PHE A 491 7.90 -3.70 7.02
CA PHE A 491 7.57 -2.68 8.00
C PHE A 491 8.73 -2.42 8.98
N ARG A 492 8.87 -1.16 9.43
CA ARG A 492 9.66 -0.85 10.62
C ARG A 492 8.92 -1.31 11.88
N ALA A 493 9.57 -2.15 12.68
CA ALA A 493 8.99 -2.70 13.91
C ALA A 493 8.54 -1.62 14.90
N SER A 494 9.19 -0.45 14.92
CA SER A 494 8.84 0.68 15.79
C SER A 494 7.49 1.31 15.45
N THR A 495 7.08 1.24 14.19
CA THR A 495 5.84 1.85 13.68
C THR A 495 4.75 0.83 13.38
N LEU A 496 5.09 -0.46 13.36
CA LEU A 496 4.16 -1.53 13.01
C LEU A 496 3.14 -1.75 14.13
N SER A 497 1.87 -1.72 13.75
CA SER A 497 0.72 -2.12 14.56
C SER A 497 -0.08 -3.20 13.83
N VAL A 498 -0.52 -4.21 14.57
CA VAL A 498 -1.39 -5.27 14.05
C VAL A 498 -2.76 -5.16 14.70
N LEU A 499 -3.76 -4.74 13.93
CA LEU A 499 -5.15 -4.62 14.36
C LEU A 499 -5.83 -5.99 14.18
N ALA A 500 -6.43 -6.54 15.23
CA ALA A 500 -7.03 -7.87 15.21
C ALA A 500 -8.54 -7.88 15.49
N ASN A 501 -9.13 -6.72 15.78
CA ASN A 501 -10.58 -6.51 15.85
C ASN A 501 -11.14 -6.12 14.47
N CYS A 502 -10.88 -6.95 13.47
CA CYS A 502 -11.20 -6.64 12.08
C CYS A 502 -12.24 -7.61 11.49
N THR A 503 -13.19 -7.07 10.72
CA THR A 503 -14.17 -7.86 9.96
C THR A 503 -14.45 -7.23 8.62
N VAL A 504 -14.90 -8.04 7.66
CA VAL A 504 -15.27 -7.56 6.32
C VAL A 504 -16.64 -6.88 6.39
N ALA A 505 -16.76 -5.78 5.67
CA ALA A 505 -18.01 -5.07 5.48
C ALA A 505 -18.21 -4.73 4.01
N SER A 506 -19.47 -4.75 3.61
CA SER A 506 -19.89 -4.49 2.24
C SER A 506 -20.82 -3.27 2.19
N GLN A 507 -20.77 -2.52 1.09
CA GLN A 507 -21.66 -1.39 0.80
C GLN A 507 -23.06 -1.89 0.38
N ALA A 508 -23.69 -2.69 1.25
CA ALA A 508 -24.96 -3.33 1.02
C ALA A 508 -25.76 -3.34 2.32
N GLU A 509 -26.93 -2.72 2.32
CA GLU A 509 -27.77 -2.62 3.50
C GLU A 509 -28.82 -3.74 3.49
N SER A 510 -28.95 -4.47 4.58
CA SER A 510 -30.04 -5.42 4.78
C SER A 510 -31.38 -4.70 4.71
N ALA A 511 -32.25 -5.16 3.81
CA ALA A 511 -33.59 -4.60 3.67
C ALA A 511 -34.37 -4.76 4.99
N PRO A 512 -34.87 -3.67 5.62
CA PRO A 512 -35.66 -3.80 6.83
C PRO A 512 -36.98 -4.55 6.53
N PRO A 513 -37.48 -5.36 7.48
CA PRO A 513 -38.71 -6.10 7.31
C PRO A 513 -39.89 -5.13 7.17
N ILE A 514 -40.85 -5.45 6.30
CA ILE A 514 -42.10 -4.70 6.20
C ILE A 514 -43.00 -5.11 7.39
N PRO A 515 -43.49 -4.17 8.22
CA PRO A 515 -44.37 -4.49 9.35
C PRO A 515 -45.71 -5.07 8.88
N GLY A 516 -46.22 -6.08 9.59
CA GLY A 516 -47.62 -6.54 9.45
C GLY A 516 -47.82 -7.94 8.86
N ALA A 517 -46.76 -8.71 8.65
CA ALA A 517 -46.87 -10.05 8.08
C ALA A 517 -46.70 -11.14 9.15
N SER A 518 -47.82 -11.74 9.58
CA SER A 518 -47.82 -12.87 10.50
C SER A 518 -47.24 -14.11 9.81
N GLY A 519 -46.07 -14.57 10.26
CA GLY A 519 -45.44 -15.82 9.77
C GLY A 519 -44.07 -15.66 9.09
N ALA A 520 -43.60 -14.45 8.83
CA ALA A 520 -42.25 -14.22 8.30
C ALA A 520 -41.20 -14.27 9.42
N GLU A 521 -40.02 -14.82 9.12
CA GLU A 521 -38.88 -14.73 10.02
C GLU A 521 -38.45 -13.27 10.23
N PRO A 522 -37.89 -12.91 11.41
CA PRO A 522 -37.44 -11.54 11.68
C PRO A 522 -36.43 -11.05 10.63
N GLY A 523 -36.78 -10.02 9.86
CA GLY A 523 -35.90 -9.43 8.83
C GLY A 523 -36.04 -10.04 7.43
N ALA A 524 -37.02 -10.92 7.18
CA ALA A 524 -37.34 -11.40 5.84
C ALA A 524 -38.52 -10.61 5.22
N GLU A 525 -38.44 -10.35 3.92
CA GLU A 525 -39.54 -9.78 3.13
C GLU A 525 -40.45 -10.90 2.59
N ILE A 526 -41.77 -10.70 2.66
CA ILE A 526 -42.73 -11.58 1.97
C ILE A 526 -42.86 -11.16 0.51
N LEU A 527 -42.45 -12.08 -0.38
CA LEU A 527 -42.56 -11.92 -1.83
C LEU A 527 -43.96 -12.30 -2.33
N GLY A 528 -44.56 -13.35 -1.76
CA GLY A 528 -45.90 -13.79 -2.15
C GLY A 528 -46.30 -15.16 -1.61
N SER A 529 -47.34 -15.71 -2.22
CA SER A 529 -47.93 -17.02 -1.92
C SER A 529 -47.60 -18.02 -3.03
N GLY A 530 -47.17 -19.22 -2.67
CA GLY A 530 -46.92 -20.32 -3.61
C GLY A 530 -48.22 -20.86 -4.22
N ASP A 531 -48.17 -21.27 -5.48
CA ASP A 531 -49.24 -21.99 -6.17
C ASP A 531 -48.67 -23.20 -6.93
N PRO A 532 -49.04 -24.44 -6.58
CA PRO A 532 -48.55 -25.65 -7.22
C PRO A 532 -49.07 -25.83 -8.66
N GLY A 533 -50.07 -25.05 -9.07
CA GLY A 533 -50.58 -25.00 -10.44
C GLY A 533 -49.68 -24.19 -11.40
N VAL A 534 -48.83 -23.30 -10.87
CA VAL A 534 -47.99 -22.41 -11.68
C VAL A 534 -46.59 -23.02 -11.86
N GLY A 535 -46.22 -23.28 -13.12
CA GLY A 535 -44.87 -23.66 -13.50
C GLY A 535 -43.93 -22.45 -13.58
N LEU A 536 -42.69 -22.62 -13.16
CA LEU A 536 -41.65 -21.57 -13.15
C LEU A 536 -42.12 -20.23 -12.54
N PRO A 537 -42.74 -20.23 -11.34
CA PRO A 537 -43.35 -19.04 -10.79
C PRO A 537 -42.31 -17.94 -10.53
N ARG A 538 -42.73 -16.69 -10.69
CA ARG A 538 -41.89 -15.50 -10.59
C ARG A 538 -42.43 -14.55 -9.54
N TYR A 539 -41.56 -14.04 -8.69
CA TYR A 539 -41.92 -13.08 -7.65
C TYR A 539 -40.96 -11.89 -7.69
N PRO A 540 -41.45 -10.67 -7.93
CA PRO A 540 -40.60 -9.48 -7.91
C PRO A 540 -40.19 -9.12 -6.48
N LEU A 541 -38.97 -8.61 -6.32
CA LEU A 541 -38.54 -7.96 -5.09
C LEU A 541 -39.24 -6.60 -4.98
N ARG A 542 -39.68 -6.20 -3.78
CA ARG A 542 -40.36 -4.91 -3.60
C ARG A 542 -39.40 -3.73 -3.58
N ARG A 543 -38.14 -3.93 -3.20
CA ARG A 543 -37.11 -2.89 -3.27
C ARG A 543 -36.25 -3.03 -4.53
N PRO A 544 -35.94 -1.92 -5.20
CA PRO A 544 -34.98 -1.91 -6.30
C PRO A 544 -33.54 -2.09 -5.76
N GLN A 545 -32.58 -2.27 -6.68
CA GLN A 545 -31.13 -2.31 -6.41
C GLN A 545 -30.70 -3.45 -5.48
N LEU A 546 -30.99 -4.68 -5.89
CA LEU A 546 -30.41 -5.87 -5.26
C LEU A 546 -28.87 -5.79 -5.28
N ALA A 547 -28.26 -5.88 -4.10
CA ALA A 547 -26.81 -5.83 -3.98
C ALA A 547 -26.15 -7.14 -4.46
N TYR A 548 -25.04 -7.00 -5.16
CA TYR A 548 -24.19 -8.12 -5.57
C TYR A 548 -22.85 -8.04 -4.82
N LEU A 549 -22.53 -9.10 -4.10
CA LEU A 549 -21.36 -9.19 -3.23
C LEU A 549 -20.29 -10.11 -3.85
N PRO A 550 -19.01 -9.94 -3.45
CA PRO A 550 -17.96 -10.91 -3.72
C PRO A 550 -18.39 -12.34 -3.38
N ALA A 551 -18.25 -13.24 -4.34
CA ALA A 551 -18.54 -14.66 -4.16
C ALA A 551 -17.59 -15.51 -5.01
N ALA A 552 -17.37 -16.76 -4.60
CA ALA A 552 -16.65 -17.72 -5.42
C ALA A 552 -17.49 -18.09 -6.66
N GLY A 553 -16.85 -18.16 -7.83
CA GLY A 553 -17.53 -18.50 -9.08
C GLY A 553 -16.91 -17.80 -10.30
N PRO A 554 -17.38 -18.11 -11.51
CA PRO A 554 -16.78 -17.62 -12.76
C PRO A 554 -16.93 -16.11 -12.95
N THR A 555 -17.97 -15.50 -12.41
CA THR A 555 -18.18 -14.04 -12.44
C THR A 555 -17.53 -13.32 -11.25
N GLY A 556 -17.20 -14.07 -10.20
CA GLY A 556 -16.68 -13.52 -8.95
C GLY A 556 -17.70 -12.79 -8.08
N PHE A 557 -18.98 -12.74 -8.44
CA PHE A 557 -20.01 -12.09 -7.61
C PHE A 557 -21.30 -12.88 -7.60
N ALA A 558 -22.07 -12.75 -6.52
CA ALA A 558 -23.39 -13.35 -6.37
C ALA A 558 -24.39 -12.34 -5.77
N PRO A 559 -25.68 -12.43 -6.13
CA PRO A 559 -26.70 -11.62 -5.48
C PRO A 559 -26.79 -11.96 -3.99
N ALA A 560 -26.82 -10.94 -3.14
CA ALA A 560 -26.96 -11.10 -1.70
C ALA A 560 -28.42 -11.38 -1.33
N ILE A 561 -28.90 -12.58 -1.67
CA ILE A 561 -30.28 -13.02 -1.44
C ILE A 561 -30.33 -14.46 -0.92
N GLN A 562 -31.19 -14.68 0.06
CA GLN A 562 -31.58 -15.99 0.55
C GLN A 562 -33.10 -16.11 0.45
N VAL A 563 -33.58 -17.17 -0.19
CA VAL A 563 -35.02 -17.40 -0.42
C VAL A 563 -35.46 -18.63 0.37
N ARG A 564 -36.60 -18.51 1.06
CA ARG A 564 -37.25 -19.60 1.79
C ARG A 564 -38.71 -19.74 1.39
N VAL A 565 -39.17 -20.97 1.20
CA VAL A 565 -40.59 -21.31 0.99
C VAL A 565 -41.04 -22.24 2.10
N ASP A 566 -42.07 -21.87 2.86
CA ASP A 566 -42.49 -22.56 4.10
C ASP A 566 -41.32 -22.78 5.08
N GLY A 567 -40.44 -21.78 5.22
CA GLY A 567 -39.24 -21.84 6.06
C GLY A 567 -38.09 -22.70 5.50
N ARG A 568 -38.29 -23.39 4.37
CA ARG A 568 -37.25 -24.22 3.73
C ARG A 568 -36.41 -23.41 2.76
N ALA A 569 -35.08 -23.48 2.88
CA ALA A 569 -34.15 -22.79 1.99
C ALA A 569 -34.13 -23.38 0.56
N PHE A 570 -34.01 -22.50 -0.42
CA PHE A 570 -33.84 -22.80 -1.84
C PHE A 570 -32.42 -22.43 -2.29
N ASP A 571 -31.92 -23.11 -3.31
CA ASP A 571 -30.54 -22.97 -3.80
C ASP A 571 -30.48 -22.04 -5.02
N LEU A 572 -29.56 -21.08 -5.00
CA LEU A 572 -29.37 -20.15 -6.11
C LEU A 572 -28.60 -20.83 -7.25
N VAL A 573 -29.13 -20.78 -8.47
CA VAL A 573 -28.48 -21.27 -9.68
C VAL A 573 -28.43 -20.19 -10.78
N ALA A 574 -27.39 -20.24 -11.62
CA ALA A 574 -27.26 -19.31 -12.75
C ALA A 574 -28.30 -19.60 -13.85
N THR A 575 -28.50 -20.88 -14.14
CA THR A 575 -29.49 -21.39 -15.08
C THR A 575 -30.35 -22.42 -14.37
N LEU A 576 -31.68 -22.32 -14.54
CA LEU A 576 -32.57 -23.33 -14.02
C LEU A 576 -32.34 -24.61 -14.83
N PRO A 577 -32.10 -25.77 -14.17
CA PRO A 577 -32.16 -27.04 -14.86
C PRO A 577 -33.56 -27.22 -15.46
N GLY A 578 -33.68 -28.08 -16.48
CA GLY A 578 -34.95 -28.35 -17.18
C GLY A 578 -36.11 -28.71 -16.26
N ASP A 579 -37.29 -28.96 -16.82
CA ASP A 579 -38.56 -29.04 -16.09
C ASP A 579 -38.59 -30.15 -15.01
N ASN A 580 -38.07 -29.83 -13.82
CA ASN A 580 -38.14 -30.64 -12.62
C ASN A 580 -39.11 -29.95 -11.64
N PRO A 581 -40.36 -30.42 -11.53
CA PRO A 581 -41.37 -29.79 -10.70
C PRO A 581 -41.05 -29.83 -9.20
N THR A 582 -40.06 -30.61 -8.78
CA THR A 582 -39.59 -30.72 -7.39
C THR A 582 -38.24 -30.02 -7.15
N SER A 583 -37.69 -29.35 -8.16
CA SER A 583 -36.45 -28.58 -8.04
C SER A 583 -36.59 -27.54 -6.93
N ARG A 584 -35.55 -27.43 -6.11
CA ARG A 584 -35.42 -26.41 -5.06
C ARG A 584 -34.50 -25.29 -5.49
N ASP A 585 -34.37 -25.12 -6.80
CA ASP A 585 -33.47 -24.15 -7.39
C ASP A 585 -34.26 -22.88 -7.72
N PHE A 586 -33.63 -21.74 -7.52
CA PHE A 586 -34.13 -20.46 -7.98
C PHE A 586 -33.03 -19.69 -8.70
N ARG A 587 -33.42 -18.77 -9.57
CA ARG A 587 -32.52 -17.80 -10.19
C ARG A 587 -33.05 -16.39 -10.02
N VAL A 588 -32.15 -15.42 -10.06
CA VAL A 588 -32.50 -14.00 -10.09
C VAL A 588 -32.51 -13.51 -11.54
N LEU A 589 -33.55 -12.78 -11.89
CA LEU A 589 -33.68 -12.07 -13.17
C LEU A 589 -33.71 -10.57 -12.90
N ALA A 590 -33.01 -9.81 -13.73
CA ALA A 590 -33.14 -8.36 -13.75
C ALA A 590 -34.50 -7.98 -14.35
N ARG A 591 -35.15 -7.01 -13.73
CA ARG A 591 -36.36 -6.33 -14.20
C ARG A 591 -35.97 -4.88 -14.50
N GLY A 592 -36.64 -4.22 -15.45
CA GLY A 592 -36.34 -2.81 -15.78
C GLY A 592 -36.31 -1.90 -14.54
N ASP A 593 -35.63 -0.76 -14.64
CA ASP A 593 -35.44 0.25 -13.56
C ASP A 593 -34.86 -0.34 -12.26
N ASP A 594 -33.70 -0.99 -12.33
CA ASP A 594 -32.96 -1.58 -11.20
C ASP A 594 -33.73 -2.64 -10.37
N GLY A 595 -34.88 -3.12 -10.88
CA GLY A 595 -35.66 -4.16 -10.25
C GLY A 595 -35.02 -5.54 -10.38
N ALA A 596 -35.39 -6.45 -9.49
CA ALA A 596 -35.06 -7.87 -9.62
C ALA A 596 -36.30 -8.73 -9.32
N GLU A 597 -36.37 -9.90 -9.94
CA GLU A 597 -37.37 -10.92 -9.65
C GLU A 597 -36.72 -12.28 -9.44
N VAL A 598 -37.29 -13.06 -8.54
CA VAL A 598 -36.89 -14.44 -8.26
C VAL A 598 -37.76 -15.36 -9.11
N GLN A 599 -37.14 -16.23 -9.90
CA GLN A 599 -37.81 -17.28 -10.64
C GLN A 599 -37.42 -18.65 -10.09
N PHE A 600 -38.41 -19.47 -9.77
CA PHE A 600 -38.21 -20.82 -9.25
C PHE A 600 -38.17 -21.86 -10.40
N GLY A 601 -37.39 -22.92 -10.22
CA GLY A 601 -37.35 -24.06 -11.14
C GLY A 601 -38.48 -25.06 -10.91
N GLY A 602 -38.81 -25.32 -9.65
CA GLY A 602 -39.90 -26.21 -9.25
C GLY A 602 -41.25 -25.50 -9.03
N ARG A 603 -42.28 -26.32 -8.81
CA ARG A 603 -43.60 -25.86 -8.37
C ARG A 603 -43.56 -25.58 -6.88
N LEU A 604 -44.22 -24.51 -6.45
CA LEU A 604 -44.21 -24.13 -5.04
C LEU A 604 -45.42 -24.70 -4.29
N PRO A 605 -45.25 -25.12 -3.03
CA PRO A 605 -46.38 -25.52 -2.18
C PRO A 605 -47.34 -24.34 -1.97
N SER A 606 -48.63 -24.65 -1.89
CA SER A 606 -49.67 -23.66 -1.57
C SER A 606 -49.52 -23.16 -0.14
N GLY A 607 -49.49 -21.85 0.06
CA GLY A 607 -49.44 -21.22 1.37
C GLY A 607 -49.74 -19.72 1.28
N ILE A 608 -50.02 -19.07 2.41
CA ILE A 608 -50.24 -17.62 2.45
C ILE A 608 -48.93 -16.95 2.85
N GLY A 609 -48.36 -16.11 1.96
CA GLY A 609 -47.13 -15.39 2.26
C GLY A 609 -45.94 -16.30 2.57
N ASN A 610 -45.98 -17.55 2.11
CA ASN A 610 -44.97 -18.56 2.42
C ASN A 610 -43.67 -18.38 1.66
N VAL A 611 -43.66 -17.56 0.59
CA VAL A 611 -42.45 -17.22 -0.16
C VAL A 611 -41.81 -15.98 0.45
N THR A 612 -40.65 -16.16 1.06
CA THR A 612 -39.92 -15.11 1.76
C THR A 612 -38.50 -14.98 1.24
N ALA A 613 -37.95 -13.77 1.28
CA ALA A 613 -36.57 -13.51 0.92
C ALA A 613 -35.89 -12.56 1.91
N ARG A 614 -34.65 -12.86 2.27
CA ARG A 614 -33.73 -11.93 2.92
C ARG A 614 -32.74 -11.46 1.87
N TYR A 615 -32.62 -10.16 1.67
CA TYR A 615 -31.67 -9.63 0.71
C TYR A 615 -31.12 -8.27 1.13
N ARG A 616 -29.98 -7.92 0.54
CA ARG A 616 -29.36 -6.61 0.75
C ARG A 616 -29.57 -5.73 -0.48
N THR A 617 -29.66 -4.44 -0.26
CA THR A 617 -29.81 -3.43 -1.31
C THR A 617 -28.63 -2.46 -1.29
N GLY A 618 -28.22 -1.99 -2.47
CA GLY A 618 -27.12 -1.05 -2.63
C GLY A 618 -26.06 -1.53 -3.60
N GLY A 619 -24.87 -0.95 -3.50
CA GLY A 619 -23.75 -1.12 -4.41
C GLY A 619 -23.50 0.11 -5.28
N GLY A 620 -22.52 -0.01 -6.18
CA GLY A 620 -22.14 1.04 -7.12
C GLY A 620 -20.72 1.57 -6.90
N ALA A 621 -20.26 2.39 -7.84
CA ALA A 621 -18.92 2.99 -7.81
C ALA A 621 -18.74 4.00 -6.66
N ALA A 622 -19.83 4.61 -6.19
CA ALA A 622 -19.83 5.54 -5.05
C ALA A 622 -19.44 4.90 -3.71
N GLY A 623 -19.48 3.56 -3.62
CA GLY A 623 -19.00 2.82 -2.45
C GLY A 623 -17.47 2.77 -2.36
N ASN A 624 -16.73 3.12 -3.42
CA ASN A 624 -15.27 3.14 -3.35
C ASN A 624 -14.81 4.36 -2.54
N LEU A 625 -14.17 4.11 -1.39
CA LEU A 625 -13.82 5.13 -0.41
C LEU A 625 -12.36 4.98 0.02
N ASP A 626 -11.70 6.09 0.30
CA ASP A 626 -10.37 6.07 0.89
C ASP A 626 -10.37 5.46 2.31
N ALA A 627 -9.19 5.07 2.78
CA ALA A 627 -8.97 4.64 4.15
C ALA A 627 -9.39 5.75 5.15
N GLY A 628 -10.00 5.36 6.27
CA GLY A 628 -10.39 6.25 7.36
C GLY A 628 -11.65 7.08 7.13
N ARG A 629 -12.43 6.82 6.06
CA ARG A 629 -13.69 7.53 5.77
C ARG A 629 -14.90 6.97 6.54
N LEU A 630 -14.89 5.69 6.92
CA LEU A 630 -15.98 5.00 7.62
C LEU A 630 -15.79 5.07 9.13
N VAL A 631 -16.28 6.15 9.75
CA VAL A 631 -15.99 6.47 11.16
C VAL A 631 -17.22 6.51 12.06
N GLN A 632 -18.43 6.50 11.50
CA GLN A 632 -19.67 6.64 12.26
C GLN A 632 -20.41 5.30 12.37
N SER A 633 -20.52 4.74 13.58
CA SER A 633 -21.38 3.57 13.82
C SER A 633 -22.84 3.99 13.91
N LEU A 634 -23.69 3.50 12.99
CA LEU A 634 -25.14 3.71 13.01
C LEU A 634 -25.86 2.73 13.94
N THR A 635 -25.30 1.52 14.08
CA THR A 635 -25.77 0.53 15.05
C THR A 635 -24.90 0.64 16.31
N PRO A 636 -25.45 1.03 17.47
CA PRO A 636 -24.67 1.09 18.70
C PRO A 636 -24.33 -0.32 19.20
N VAL A 637 -23.05 -0.58 19.46
CA VAL A 637 -22.56 -1.84 20.03
C VAL A 637 -21.94 -1.59 21.40
N THR A 638 -22.44 -2.26 22.43
CA THR A 638 -21.95 -2.09 23.80
C THR A 638 -20.47 -2.50 23.91
N GLY A 639 -19.65 -1.64 24.52
CA GLY A 639 -18.22 -1.89 24.71
C GLY A 639 -17.31 -1.44 23.55
N VAL A 640 -17.87 -1.03 22.42
CA VAL A 640 -17.12 -0.47 21.28
C VAL A 640 -17.08 1.05 21.41
N SER A 641 -15.88 1.65 21.28
CA SER A 641 -15.68 3.10 21.37
C SER A 641 -15.60 3.78 20.00
N SER A 642 -15.04 3.11 19.00
CA SER A 642 -14.88 3.66 17.65
C SER A 642 -14.78 2.57 16.60
N VAL A 643 -15.03 2.95 15.35
CA VAL A 643 -14.86 2.13 14.16
C VAL A 643 -14.12 2.96 13.09
N THR A 644 -13.29 2.31 12.29
CA THR A 644 -12.61 2.91 11.15
C THR A 644 -12.38 1.86 10.05
N ASN A 645 -12.13 2.27 8.81
CA ASN A 645 -11.63 1.40 7.73
C ASN A 645 -10.15 1.70 7.45
N PRO A 646 -9.18 0.96 8.04
CA PRO A 646 -7.77 1.23 7.78
C PRO A 646 -7.35 0.94 6.33
N VAL A 647 -8.10 0.08 5.65
CA VAL A 647 -7.93 -0.24 4.22
C VAL A 647 -9.00 0.52 3.43
N PRO A 648 -8.71 1.03 2.22
CA PRO A 648 -9.74 1.61 1.36
C PRO A 648 -10.88 0.62 1.08
N ALA A 649 -12.06 1.14 0.76
CA ALA A 649 -13.16 0.36 0.21
C ALA A 649 -13.03 0.34 -1.31
N GLU A 650 -13.01 -0.86 -1.88
CA GLU A 650 -12.75 -1.07 -3.31
C GLU A 650 -13.69 -2.14 -3.89
N GLY A 651 -13.71 -2.26 -5.21
CA GLY A 651 -14.47 -3.27 -5.95
C GLY A 651 -15.90 -2.88 -6.29
N GLY A 652 -16.36 -1.70 -5.84
CA GLY A 652 -17.66 -1.16 -6.22
C GLY A 652 -17.66 -0.71 -7.69
N SER A 653 -18.71 -1.03 -8.43
CA SER A 653 -18.88 -0.59 -9.81
C SER A 653 -20.34 -0.39 -10.14
N ASP A 654 -20.64 0.58 -11.00
CA ASP A 654 -22.00 0.77 -11.49
C ASP A 654 -22.42 -0.34 -12.46
N ALA A 655 -23.72 -0.41 -12.75
CA ALA A 655 -24.25 -1.34 -13.71
C ALA A 655 -23.73 -1.03 -15.11
N GLU A 656 -23.31 -2.07 -15.84
CA GLU A 656 -22.70 -1.98 -17.17
C GLU A 656 -23.52 -1.10 -18.12
N THR A 657 -22.93 -0.09 -18.74
CA THR A 657 -23.66 0.79 -19.67
C THR A 657 -24.00 0.09 -20.99
N ASP A 658 -24.92 0.64 -21.77
CA ASP A 658 -25.26 0.09 -23.09
C ASP A 658 -24.04 0.05 -24.02
N SER A 659 -23.15 1.06 -23.93
CA SER A 659 -21.90 1.08 -24.70
C SER A 659 -20.96 -0.05 -24.31
N GLU A 660 -20.77 -0.28 -23.01
CA GLU A 660 -19.94 -1.38 -22.50
C GLU A 660 -20.53 -2.74 -22.91
N MET A 661 -21.85 -2.88 -22.82
CA MET A 661 -22.55 -4.12 -23.16
C MET A 661 -22.35 -4.51 -24.65
N ARG A 662 -22.23 -3.54 -25.57
CA ARG A 662 -21.92 -3.79 -26.99
C ARG A 662 -20.52 -4.41 -27.18
N GLU A 663 -19.57 -4.08 -26.30
CA GLU A 663 -18.21 -4.60 -26.37
C GLU A 663 -18.05 -5.93 -25.63
N THR A 664 -18.72 -6.09 -24.49
CA THR A 664 -18.57 -7.26 -23.61
C THR A 664 -19.39 -8.45 -24.09
N ALA A 665 -20.60 -8.26 -24.61
CA ALA A 665 -21.47 -9.36 -25.02
C ALA A 665 -20.82 -10.28 -26.08
N PRO A 666 -20.16 -9.77 -27.14
CA PRO A 666 -19.43 -10.61 -28.08
C PRO A 666 -18.23 -11.34 -27.45
N ARG A 667 -17.58 -10.75 -26.42
CA ARG A 667 -16.45 -11.37 -25.72
C ARG A 667 -16.92 -12.54 -24.85
N ALA A 668 -18.05 -12.40 -24.17
CA ALA A 668 -18.62 -13.44 -23.31
C ALA A 668 -18.90 -14.75 -24.06
N ILE A 669 -19.36 -14.68 -25.31
CA ILE A 669 -19.62 -15.87 -26.15
C ILE A 669 -18.32 -16.57 -26.54
N ARG A 670 -17.23 -15.84 -26.77
CA ARG A 670 -15.96 -16.44 -27.23
C ARG A 670 -15.40 -17.43 -26.23
N THR A 671 -15.56 -17.17 -24.93
CA THR A 671 -15.01 -18.01 -23.87
C THR A 671 -15.93 -19.17 -23.49
N LEU A 672 -17.26 -19.04 -23.67
CA LEU A 672 -18.27 -20.01 -23.19
C LEU A 672 -18.02 -20.47 -21.73
N GLY A 673 -17.46 -19.59 -20.90
CA GLY A 673 -17.10 -19.89 -19.52
C GLY A 673 -15.86 -20.78 -19.34
N ARG A 674 -15.01 -20.93 -20.36
CA ARG A 674 -13.75 -21.69 -20.33
C ARG A 674 -12.58 -20.81 -20.80
N ALA A 675 -11.40 -21.03 -20.22
CA ALA A 675 -10.18 -20.33 -20.59
C ALA A 675 -9.17 -21.31 -21.22
N VAL A 676 -9.00 -21.26 -22.55
CA VAL A 676 -8.10 -22.17 -23.29
C VAL A 676 -7.03 -21.40 -24.06
N ALA A 677 -7.41 -20.47 -24.93
CA ALA A 677 -6.48 -19.57 -25.61
C ALA A 677 -6.08 -18.40 -24.70
N LEU A 678 -4.92 -17.78 -24.94
CA LEU A 678 -4.47 -16.60 -24.17
C LEU A 678 -5.51 -15.46 -24.19
N SER A 679 -6.19 -15.28 -25.33
CA SER A 679 -7.30 -14.33 -25.45
C SER A 679 -8.50 -14.67 -24.58
N ASP A 680 -8.73 -15.96 -24.30
CA ASP A 680 -9.83 -16.40 -23.45
C ASP A 680 -9.52 -16.12 -21.98
N PHE A 681 -8.25 -16.27 -21.55
CA PHE A 681 -7.82 -15.87 -20.22
C PHE A 681 -8.02 -14.37 -19.99
N ALA A 682 -7.69 -13.53 -20.99
CA ALA A 682 -7.90 -12.09 -20.91
C ALA A 682 -9.39 -11.75 -20.82
N ALA A 683 -10.20 -12.32 -21.71
CA ALA A 683 -11.65 -12.09 -21.74
C ALA A 683 -12.36 -12.63 -20.49
N PHE A 684 -11.93 -13.78 -19.95
CA PHE A 684 -12.44 -14.31 -18.69
C PHE A 684 -12.09 -13.39 -17.52
N ALA A 685 -10.86 -12.90 -17.46
CA ALA A 685 -10.43 -11.97 -16.41
C ALA A 685 -11.19 -10.65 -16.48
N GLU A 686 -11.40 -10.07 -17.67
CA GLU A 686 -12.21 -8.84 -17.84
C GLU A 686 -13.69 -9.02 -17.46
N GLY A 687 -14.23 -10.24 -17.58
CA GLY A 687 -15.59 -10.57 -17.13
C GLY A 687 -15.73 -10.77 -15.61
N TYR A 688 -14.62 -10.87 -14.89
CA TYR A 688 -14.61 -11.12 -13.45
C TYR A 688 -14.81 -9.83 -12.64
N ARG A 689 -15.44 -9.93 -11.46
CA ARG A 689 -15.71 -8.77 -10.59
C ARG A 689 -14.47 -7.91 -10.37
N GLY A 690 -14.63 -6.59 -10.36
CA GLY A 690 -13.55 -5.66 -10.00
C GLY A 690 -12.41 -5.53 -11.02
N VAL A 691 -12.39 -6.30 -12.11
CA VAL A 691 -11.40 -6.15 -13.20
C VAL A 691 -11.92 -5.17 -14.24
N GLY A 692 -11.15 -4.13 -14.54
CA GLY A 692 -11.44 -3.17 -15.61
C GLY A 692 -10.72 -3.47 -16.92
N ARG A 693 -9.52 -4.06 -16.83
CA ARG A 693 -8.71 -4.42 -18.00
C ARG A 693 -7.80 -5.59 -17.66
N ALA A 694 -7.60 -6.51 -18.61
CA ALA A 694 -6.64 -7.59 -18.46
C ALA A 694 -5.76 -7.74 -19.72
N ASP A 695 -4.54 -8.21 -19.52
CA ASP A 695 -3.67 -8.71 -20.59
C ASP A 695 -2.96 -9.97 -20.13
N VAL A 696 -2.57 -10.82 -21.08
CA VAL A 696 -2.08 -12.16 -20.78
C VAL A 696 -0.80 -12.44 -21.55
N ALA A 697 0.20 -12.88 -20.81
CA ALA A 697 1.46 -13.36 -21.36
C ALA A 697 1.74 -14.78 -20.87
N GLU A 698 2.44 -15.55 -21.69
CA GLU A 698 2.94 -16.86 -21.29
C GLU A 698 4.42 -16.75 -20.93
N LEU A 699 4.77 -17.08 -19.68
CA LEU A 699 6.14 -17.05 -19.19
C LEU A 699 6.58 -18.41 -18.64
N ARG A 700 7.90 -18.61 -18.58
CA ARG A 700 8.50 -19.83 -18.02
C ARG A 700 9.07 -19.56 -16.63
N LEU A 701 8.20 -19.58 -15.62
CA LEU A 701 8.57 -19.37 -14.21
C LEU A 701 9.01 -20.68 -13.56
N HIS A 702 10.17 -20.70 -12.91
CA HIS A 702 10.73 -21.89 -12.25
C HIS A 702 10.70 -23.16 -13.13
N ARG A 703 11.01 -23.01 -14.42
CA ARG A 703 10.98 -24.05 -15.47
C ARG A 703 9.58 -24.56 -15.88
N ALA A 704 8.50 -24.01 -15.33
CA ALA A 704 7.13 -24.38 -15.68
C ALA A 704 6.46 -23.30 -16.55
N ARG A 705 5.69 -23.75 -17.54
CA ARG A 705 4.82 -22.89 -18.36
C ARG A 705 3.74 -22.29 -17.45
N THR A 706 3.72 -20.97 -17.33
CA THR A 706 2.82 -20.24 -16.45
C THR A 706 2.14 -19.12 -17.23
N ILE A 707 0.81 -19.09 -17.17
CA ILE A 707 -0.01 -18.04 -17.78
C ILE A 707 -0.05 -16.88 -16.79
N VAL A 708 0.54 -15.75 -17.17
CA VAL A 708 0.55 -14.54 -16.37
C VAL A 708 -0.57 -13.64 -16.84
N VAL A 709 -1.52 -13.38 -15.96
CA VAL A 709 -2.65 -12.48 -16.20
C VAL A 709 -2.37 -11.17 -15.46
N THR A 710 -2.09 -10.11 -16.21
CA THR A 710 -1.93 -8.76 -15.69
C THR A 710 -3.28 -8.08 -15.65
N ILE A 711 -3.69 -7.56 -14.50
CA ILE A 711 -4.99 -6.91 -14.34
C ILE A 711 -4.88 -5.46 -13.83
N ALA A 712 -5.80 -4.62 -14.28
CA ALA A 712 -6.15 -3.37 -13.62
C ALA A 712 -7.58 -3.46 -13.05
N THR A 713 -7.83 -2.76 -11.95
CA THR A 713 -9.15 -2.64 -11.35
C THR A 713 -10.12 -1.86 -12.26
N THR A 714 -11.40 -1.79 -11.90
CA THR A 714 -12.40 -0.95 -12.60
C THR A 714 -12.07 0.54 -12.60
N THR A 715 -11.26 1.00 -11.64
CA THR A 715 -10.71 2.37 -11.60
C THR A 715 -9.40 2.51 -12.39
N PHE A 716 -8.98 1.45 -13.10
CA PHE A 716 -7.73 1.36 -13.86
C PHE A 716 -6.47 1.54 -13.01
N ALA A 717 -6.54 1.22 -11.72
CA ALA A 717 -5.42 1.16 -10.80
C ALA A 717 -4.86 -0.28 -10.71
N ALA A 718 -3.63 -0.43 -10.20
CA ALA A 718 -3.11 -1.74 -9.88
C ALA A 718 -3.87 -2.30 -8.65
N PRO A 719 -4.31 -3.57 -8.65
CA PRO A 719 -4.98 -4.15 -7.50
C PRO A 719 -4.04 -4.20 -6.29
N ALA A 720 -4.59 -3.99 -5.09
CA ALA A 720 -3.86 -4.28 -3.86
C ALA A 720 -3.42 -5.74 -3.88
N ALA A 721 -2.14 -5.95 -3.60
CA ALA A 721 -1.52 -7.22 -3.86
C ALA A 721 -1.86 -8.21 -2.72
N GLY A 722 -2.17 -9.46 -3.09
CA GLY A 722 -2.74 -10.44 -2.16
C GLY A 722 -4.22 -10.23 -1.82
N SER A 723 -4.90 -9.26 -2.47
CA SER A 723 -6.33 -9.04 -2.27
C SER A 723 -7.20 -10.24 -2.66
N ASP A 724 -8.40 -10.32 -2.08
CA ASP A 724 -9.43 -11.32 -2.41
C ASP A 724 -9.83 -11.29 -3.91
N LEU A 725 -9.57 -10.18 -4.61
CA LEU A 725 -9.73 -10.07 -6.06
C LEU A 725 -8.73 -10.96 -6.80
N ILE A 726 -7.43 -10.86 -6.47
CA ILE A 726 -6.35 -11.63 -7.13
C ILE A 726 -6.53 -13.12 -6.86
N THR A 727 -6.73 -13.49 -5.59
CA THR A 727 -6.88 -14.90 -5.19
C THR A 727 -8.15 -15.49 -5.79
N GLY A 728 -9.29 -14.79 -5.68
CA GLY A 728 -10.56 -15.26 -6.24
C GLY A 728 -10.52 -15.38 -7.76
N LEU A 729 -9.88 -14.44 -8.47
CA LEU A 729 -9.71 -14.52 -9.92
C LEU A 729 -8.81 -15.70 -10.31
N SER A 730 -7.71 -15.91 -9.58
CA SER A 730 -6.82 -17.05 -9.81
C SER A 730 -7.58 -18.37 -9.68
N ASP A 731 -8.37 -18.54 -8.61
CA ASP A 731 -9.16 -19.74 -8.37
C ASP A 731 -10.25 -19.93 -9.44
N ALA A 732 -10.92 -18.86 -9.83
CA ALA A 732 -11.94 -18.88 -10.89
C ALA A 732 -11.36 -19.27 -12.25
N ILE A 733 -10.18 -18.73 -12.60
CA ILE A 733 -9.47 -19.10 -13.83
C ILE A 733 -9.06 -20.57 -13.76
N LEU A 734 -8.47 -21.04 -12.65
CA LEU A 734 -8.05 -22.43 -12.50
C LEU A 734 -9.22 -23.42 -12.60
N ALA A 735 -10.40 -23.04 -12.11
CA ALA A 735 -11.63 -23.83 -12.25
C ALA A 735 -12.17 -23.85 -13.70
N ALA A 736 -11.94 -22.79 -14.47
CA ALA A 736 -12.37 -22.67 -15.87
C ALA A 736 -11.34 -23.14 -16.90
N ALA A 737 -10.09 -23.33 -16.49
CA ALA A 737 -8.97 -23.75 -17.31
C ALA A 737 -8.78 -25.28 -17.32
N PRO A 738 -8.03 -25.84 -18.29
CA PRO A 738 -7.67 -27.25 -18.29
C PRO A 738 -6.90 -27.66 -17.01
N PRO A 739 -7.10 -28.88 -16.50
CA PRO A 739 -6.34 -29.39 -15.35
C PRO A 739 -4.82 -29.31 -15.59
N GLY A 740 -4.07 -28.90 -14.55
CA GLY A 740 -2.61 -28.75 -14.63
C GLY A 740 -2.14 -27.39 -15.17
N THR A 741 -3.05 -26.48 -15.53
CA THR A 741 -2.70 -25.10 -15.88
C THR A 741 -2.10 -24.38 -14.66
N LYS A 742 -0.99 -23.67 -14.87
CA LYS A 742 -0.41 -22.77 -13.86
C LYS A 742 -0.73 -21.35 -14.25
N VAL A 743 -1.31 -20.60 -13.32
CA VAL A 743 -1.72 -19.21 -13.52
C VAL A 743 -1.07 -18.36 -12.44
N LEU A 744 -0.61 -17.17 -12.83
CA LEU A 744 -0.19 -16.11 -11.93
C LEU A 744 -0.98 -14.86 -12.28
N VAL A 745 -1.84 -14.40 -11.36
CA VAL A 745 -2.52 -13.12 -11.48
C VAL A 745 -1.67 -12.06 -10.81
N ALA A 746 -1.37 -10.96 -11.51
CA ALA A 746 -0.52 -9.88 -11.00
C ALA A 746 -1.06 -8.49 -11.38
N GLY A 747 -0.69 -7.50 -10.57
CA GLY A 747 -0.85 -6.09 -10.93
C GLY A 747 0.21 -5.62 -11.94
N PHE A 748 0.30 -4.32 -12.13
CA PHE A 748 1.22 -3.67 -13.06
C PHE A 748 1.90 -2.45 -12.44
N VAL A 749 2.95 -1.96 -13.08
CA VAL A 749 3.59 -0.68 -12.73
C VAL A 749 3.20 0.37 -13.76
N ASP A 750 2.59 1.47 -13.32
CA ASP A 750 2.23 2.57 -14.21
C ASP A 750 3.43 3.50 -14.42
N LEU A 751 3.78 3.73 -15.68
CA LEU A 751 4.80 4.65 -16.13
C LEU A 751 4.11 5.90 -16.66
N VAL A 752 4.02 6.92 -15.80
CA VAL A 752 3.40 8.19 -16.18
C VAL A 752 4.32 8.91 -17.16
N MET A 753 3.80 9.19 -18.35
CA MET A 753 4.49 9.97 -19.37
C MET A 753 4.13 11.45 -19.30
N SER A 754 5.10 12.28 -19.70
CA SER A 754 4.98 13.72 -19.83
C SER A 754 5.12 14.12 -21.29
N VAL A 755 4.18 14.95 -21.75
CA VAL A 755 4.06 15.39 -23.14
C VAL A 755 3.98 16.92 -23.17
N GLY A 756 4.86 17.55 -23.95
CA GLY A 756 4.81 18.96 -24.27
C GLY A 756 4.52 19.16 -25.75
N VAL A 757 3.51 19.98 -26.06
CA VAL A 757 3.05 20.23 -27.44
C VAL A 757 3.08 21.73 -27.73
N ALA A 758 3.66 22.09 -28.88
CA ALA A 758 3.49 23.39 -29.51
C ALA A 758 2.53 23.23 -30.69
N PHE A 759 1.46 24.03 -30.77
CA PHE A 759 0.53 23.95 -31.90
C PHE A 759 0.02 25.32 -32.35
N ALA A 760 -0.21 25.43 -33.66
CA ALA A 760 -0.88 26.54 -34.31
C ALA A 760 -2.38 26.25 -34.33
N HIS A 761 -3.20 27.24 -33.99
CA HIS A 761 -4.65 27.11 -33.98
C HIS A 761 -5.27 27.95 -35.09
N ASP A 762 -6.44 27.52 -35.57
CA ASP A 762 -7.25 28.30 -36.49
C ASP A 762 -7.77 29.57 -35.80
N PRO A 763 -7.48 30.78 -36.32
CA PRO A 763 -7.98 32.03 -35.76
C PRO A 763 -9.51 32.12 -35.65
N ALA A 764 -10.27 31.29 -36.38
CA ALA A 764 -11.73 31.21 -36.25
C ALA A 764 -12.20 30.62 -34.90
N HIS A 765 -11.32 29.90 -34.19
CA HIS A 765 -11.60 29.30 -32.88
C HIS A 765 -10.87 30.04 -31.76
N ARG A 766 -11.47 30.11 -30.57
CA ARG A 766 -10.76 30.64 -29.39
C ARG A 766 -9.71 29.65 -28.92
N ARG A 767 -8.49 30.13 -28.66
CA ARG A 767 -7.37 29.31 -28.21
C ARG A 767 -7.67 28.42 -27.00
N PRO A 768 -8.29 28.91 -25.90
CA PRO A 768 -8.56 28.06 -24.73
C PRO A 768 -9.48 26.88 -25.04
N ASP A 769 -10.49 27.09 -25.90
CA ASP A 769 -11.44 26.03 -26.29
C ASP A 769 -10.72 24.93 -27.10
N VAL A 770 -9.74 25.30 -27.94
CA VAL A 770 -8.91 24.33 -28.70
C VAL A 770 -7.96 23.61 -27.75
N GLU A 771 -7.33 24.30 -26.80
CA GLU A 771 -6.47 23.68 -25.78
C GLU A 771 -7.23 22.66 -24.93
N ASP A 772 -8.47 22.97 -24.54
CA ASP A 772 -9.32 22.05 -23.79
C ASP A 772 -9.70 20.82 -24.63
N ARG A 773 -10.03 21.00 -25.92
CA ARG A 773 -10.26 19.88 -26.85
C ARG A 773 -9.01 19.02 -27.05
N VAL A 774 -7.84 19.62 -27.22
CA VAL A 774 -6.56 18.89 -27.33
C VAL A 774 -6.25 18.11 -26.06
N ARG A 775 -6.44 18.73 -24.88
CA ARG A 775 -6.25 18.07 -23.58
C ARG A 775 -7.20 16.89 -23.43
N ALA A 776 -8.47 17.07 -23.77
CA ALA A 776 -9.48 16.01 -23.73
C ALA A 776 -9.13 14.86 -24.69
N ALA A 777 -8.71 15.15 -25.92
CA ALA A 777 -8.31 14.14 -26.91
C ALA A 777 -7.10 13.32 -26.44
N LEU A 778 -6.07 14.00 -25.91
CA LEU A 778 -4.88 13.35 -25.36
C LEU A 778 -5.22 12.45 -24.17
N LEU A 779 -6.04 12.91 -23.23
CA LEU A 779 -6.46 12.11 -22.07
C LEU A 779 -7.37 10.95 -22.48
N ALA A 780 -8.27 11.15 -23.45
CA ALA A 780 -9.14 10.09 -23.95
C ALA A 780 -8.35 8.97 -24.64
N ARG A 781 -7.29 9.32 -25.38
CA ARG A 781 -6.47 8.34 -26.13
C ARG A 781 -5.36 7.71 -25.30
N PHE A 782 -4.71 8.48 -24.44
CA PHE A 782 -3.51 8.08 -23.70
C PHE A 782 -3.68 7.99 -22.18
N GLY A 783 -4.87 8.25 -21.64
CA GLY A 783 -5.18 8.07 -20.23
C GLY A 783 -5.18 6.60 -19.79
N ALA A 784 -5.20 6.40 -18.47
CA ALA A 784 -5.16 5.09 -17.82
C ALA A 784 -6.21 4.10 -18.33
N ALA A 785 -7.43 4.58 -18.63
CA ALA A 785 -8.54 3.77 -19.12
C ALA A 785 -8.32 3.18 -20.52
N ALA A 786 -7.73 3.97 -21.43
CA ALA A 786 -7.57 3.61 -22.84
C ALA A 786 -6.28 2.83 -23.12
N ARG A 787 -5.24 2.99 -22.30
CA ARG A 787 -3.93 2.42 -22.56
C ARG A 787 -3.86 0.93 -22.25
N PRO A 788 -3.45 0.08 -23.20
CA PRO A 788 -3.16 -1.31 -22.94
C PRO A 788 -1.80 -1.48 -22.22
N PHE A 789 -1.63 -2.63 -21.59
CA PHE A 789 -0.36 -3.03 -21.00
C PHE A 789 0.69 -3.31 -22.09
N ALA A 790 1.97 -3.24 -21.71
CA ALA A 790 3.11 -3.64 -22.55
C ALA A 790 3.16 -3.00 -23.95
N ARG A 791 2.51 -1.83 -24.13
CA ARG A 791 2.45 -1.14 -25.43
C ARG A 791 3.21 0.16 -25.38
N ALA A 792 4.24 0.25 -26.22
CA ALA A 792 4.99 1.48 -26.45
C ALA A 792 4.09 2.62 -27.00
N VAL A 793 4.52 3.87 -26.83
CA VAL A 793 3.89 5.04 -27.46
C VAL A 793 4.87 5.65 -28.44
N HIS A 794 4.41 5.89 -29.67
CA HIS A 794 5.20 6.54 -30.70
C HIS A 794 4.92 8.05 -30.72
N ARG A 795 5.94 8.88 -30.98
CA ARG A 795 5.76 10.34 -31.13
C ARG A 795 4.71 10.73 -32.16
N SER A 796 4.70 10.01 -33.29
CA SER A 796 3.70 10.24 -34.34
C SER A 796 2.27 9.91 -33.92
N GLU A 797 2.07 8.98 -32.98
CA GLU A 797 0.72 8.66 -32.47
C GLU A 797 0.18 9.86 -31.67
N VAL A 798 1.04 10.49 -30.86
CA VAL A 798 0.69 11.70 -30.10
C VAL A 798 0.44 12.87 -31.06
N LEU A 799 1.31 13.08 -32.05
CA LEU A 799 1.13 14.14 -33.04
C LEU A 799 -0.15 13.98 -33.86
N ALA A 800 -0.45 12.76 -34.34
CA ALA A 800 -1.68 12.48 -35.08
C ALA A 800 -2.92 12.75 -34.22
N CYS A 801 -2.90 12.34 -32.94
CA CYS A 801 -3.99 12.63 -32.01
C CYS A 801 -4.25 14.13 -31.83
N VAL A 802 -3.20 14.95 -31.85
CA VAL A 802 -3.35 16.42 -31.75
C VAL A 802 -3.80 17.02 -33.07
N GLN A 803 -3.30 16.52 -34.20
CA GLN A 803 -3.66 17.03 -35.53
C GLN A 803 -5.11 16.71 -35.94
N ASP A 804 -5.69 15.62 -35.45
CA ASP A 804 -7.10 15.27 -35.67
C ASP A 804 -8.08 16.18 -34.92
N VAL A 805 -7.61 17.02 -34.00
CA VAL A 805 -8.47 17.93 -33.23
C VAL A 805 -8.86 19.11 -34.09
N GLU A 806 -10.17 19.31 -34.24
CA GLU A 806 -10.72 20.47 -34.95
C GLU A 806 -10.17 21.79 -34.39
N GLY A 807 -9.69 22.65 -35.29
CA GLY A 807 -9.07 23.93 -34.95
C GLY A 807 -7.55 23.88 -34.74
N VAL A 808 -6.90 22.72 -34.88
CA VAL A 808 -5.43 22.61 -34.95
C VAL A 808 -4.96 22.69 -36.40
N VAL A 809 -4.08 23.63 -36.72
CA VAL A 809 -3.52 23.82 -38.08
C VAL A 809 -2.19 23.10 -38.25
N ALA A 810 -1.34 23.15 -37.23
CA ALA A 810 -0.03 22.49 -37.21
C ALA A 810 0.34 22.15 -35.77
N ALA A 811 1.08 21.05 -35.57
CA ALA A 811 1.52 20.62 -34.25
C ALA A 811 2.96 20.10 -34.28
N ARG A 812 3.70 20.38 -33.22
CA ARG A 812 5.07 19.90 -32.97
C ARG A 812 5.20 19.46 -31.52
N LEU A 813 5.86 18.32 -31.34
CA LEU A 813 6.15 17.77 -30.02
C LEU A 813 7.43 18.42 -29.46
N VAL A 814 7.30 19.13 -28.34
CA VAL A 814 8.41 19.83 -27.66
C VAL A 814 9.13 18.89 -26.69
N SER A 815 8.38 18.09 -25.94
CA SER A 815 8.93 17.11 -25.01
C SER A 815 8.10 15.83 -25.00
N PHE A 816 8.79 14.72 -24.77
CA PHE A 816 8.23 13.38 -24.74
C PHE A 816 9.12 12.50 -23.88
N SER A 817 8.64 12.16 -22.68
CA SER A 817 9.45 11.41 -21.71
C SER A 817 8.54 10.64 -20.76
N ALA A 818 9.06 9.60 -20.12
CA ALA A 818 8.40 8.95 -18.99
C ALA A 818 9.44 8.62 -17.92
N ILE A 819 9.03 8.59 -16.66
CA ILE A 819 9.95 8.36 -15.54
C ILE A 819 10.62 6.98 -15.70
N GLY A 820 11.96 6.97 -15.72
CA GLY A 820 12.74 5.73 -15.84
C GLY A 820 12.70 5.07 -17.22
N VAL A 821 12.23 5.78 -18.25
CA VAL A 821 12.16 5.29 -19.64
C VAL A 821 12.81 6.31 -20.57
N VAL A 822 13.74 5.84 -21.41
CA VAL A 822 14.37 6.65 -22.45
C VAL A 822 13.73 6.32 -23.79
N GLU A 823 13.51 7.35 -24.61
CA GLU A 823 13.05 7.21 -25.99
C GLU A 823 14.03 6.35 -26.81
N ASP A 824 13.51 5.36 -27.54
CA ASP A 824 14.33 4.50 -28.40
C ASP A 824 14.71 5.19 -29.71
N ALA A 825 15.59 4.54 -30.49
CA ALA A 825 16.04 5.07 -31.78
C ALA A 825 14.92 5.21 -32.82
N GLN A 826 13.76 4.56 -32.61
CA GLN A 826 12.58 4.67 -33.45
C GLN A 826 11.60 5.75 -32.96
N GLY A 827 11.96 6.54 -31.96
CA GLY A 827 11.13 7.61 -31.44
C GLY A 827 9.93 7.12 -30.61
N ARG A 828 10.10 6.01 -29.89
CA ARG A 828 9.08 5.42 -29.04
C ARG A 828 9.50 5.46 -27.58
N LEU A 829 8.53 5.64 -26.69
CA LEU A 829 8.71 5.29 -25.28
C LEU A 829 8.39 3.80 -25.11
N PRO A 830 9.40 2.94 -24.87
CA PRO A 830 9.16 1.51 -24.69
C PRO A 830 8.38 1.25 -23.40
N CYS A 831 7.48 0.28 -23.46
CA CYS A 831 6.70 -0.18 -22.32
C CYS A 831 6.89 -1.70 -22.21
N PRO A 832 7.77 -2.18 -21.32
CA PRO A 832 8.06 -3.61 -21.21
C PRO A 832 6.85 -4.38 -20.67
N GLY A 833 6.71 -5.61 -21.17
CA GLY A 833 5.72 -6.57 -20.68
C GLY A 833 6.17 -7.28 -19.40
N PRO A 834 5.39 -8.26 -18.92
CA PRO A 834 5.79 -9.07 -17.78
C PRO A 834 6.96 -9.98 -18.17
N GLU A 835 7.95 -10.12 -17.29
CA GLU A 835 9.18 -10.88 -17.57
C GLU A 835 9.56 -11.79 -16.41
N ALA A 836 10.21 -12.92 -16.73
CA ALA A 836 10.82 -13.80 -15.74
C ALA A 836 12.25 -13.32 -15.48
N SER A 837 12.60 -13.04 -14.22
CA SER A 837 13.96 -12.67 -13.81
C SER A 837 14.66 -13.81 -13.07
N SER A 838 15.97 -13.70 -12.89
CA SER A 838 16.75 -14.63 -12.07
C SER A 838 16.32 -14.64 -10.60
N THR A 839 15.67 -13.57 -10.14
CA THR A 839 15.19 -13.36 -8.76
C THR A 839 13.69 -13.57 -8.60
N GLY A 840 12.93 -13.79 -9.69
CA GLY A 840 11.49 -14.00 -9.63
C GLY A 840 10.73 -13.50 -10.85
N PHE A 841 9.67 -12.73 -10.61
CA PHE A 841 8.74 -12.22 -11.62
C PHE A 841 8.79 -10.69 -11.63
N VAL A 842 8.88 -10.09 -12.82
CA VAL A 842 8.76 -8.64 -13.03
C VAL A 842 7.39 -8.36 -13.62
N PRO A 843 6.55 -7.52 -12.98
CA PRO A 843 5.22 -7.22 -13.46
C PRO A 843 5.26 -6.43 -14.77
N ALA A 844 4.18 -6.54 -15.54
CA ALA A 844 4.01 -5.74 -16.74
C ALA A 844 3.96 -4.24 -16.41
N ARG A 845 4.29 -3.40 -17.39
CA ARG A 845 4.13 -1.96 -17.27
C ARG A 845 2.97 -1.45 -18.12
N ARG A 846 2.39 -0.33 -17.72
CA ARG A 846 1.48 0.47 -18.54
C ARG A 846 2.10 1.85 -18.72
N LEU A 847 2.00 2.42 -19.92
CA LEU A 847 2.45 3.78 -20.18
C LEU A 847 1.21 4.68 -20.35
N SER A 848 0.98 5.59 -19.41
CA SER A 848 -0.24 6.38 -19.26
C SER A 848 0.04 7.87 -19.17
N LEU A 849 -0.89 8.71 -19.63
CA LEU A 849 -0.85 10.16 -19.53
C LEU A 849 -1.88 10.64 -18.50
N ALA A 850 -1.41 11.34 -17.48
CA ALA A 850 -2.26 12.05 -16.52
C ALA A 850 -2.37 13.53 -16.90
N ALA A 851 -3.37 14.24 -16.38
CA ALA A 851 -3.54 15.68 -16.64
C ALA A 851 -2.29 16.50 -16.26
N ALA A 852 -1.65 16.16 -15.13
CA ALA A 852 -0.39 16.78 -14.70
C ALA A 852 0.81 16.47 -15.62
N GLY A 853 0.72 15.41 -16.43
CA GLY A 853 1.74 15.05 -17.44
C GLY A 853 1.62 15.86 -18.74
N ILE A 854 0.52 16.61 -18.93
CA ILE A 854 0.37 17.51 -20.08
C ILE A 854 1.00 18.85 -19.70
N LEU A 855 2.15 19.15 -20.28
CA LEU A 855 2.83 20.42 -20.03
C LEU A 855 2.06 21.59 -20.68
N PRO A 856 2.26 22.83 -20.21
CA PRO A 856 1.64 24.00 -20.80
C PRO A 856 1.87 24.06 -22.32
N PHE A 857 0.78 24.28 -23.06
CA PHE A 857 0.83 24.35 -24.52
C PHE A 857 1.65 25.56 -24.96
N GLN A 858 2.52 25.36 -25.94
CA GLN A 858 3.28 26.43 -26.55
C GLN A 858 2.61 26.89 -27.85
N GLU A 859 2.79 28.16 -28.17
CA GLU A 859 2.35 28.70 -29.45
C GLU A 859 3.35 28.28 -30.54
N LEU A 860 2.83 27.74 -31.64
CA LEU A 860 3.60 27.47 -32.85
C LEU A 860 3.15 28.48 -33.89
N THR A 861 4.04 29.37 -34.29
CA THR A 861 3.80 30.19 -35.49
C THR A 861 3.92 29.28 -36.71
N PRO A 862 2.89 29.22 -37.58
CA PRO A 862 2.85 28.34 -38.74
C PRO A 862 3.99 28.59 -39.74
#